data_AF-A0A2J7PV55-F1
#
_entry.id   AF-A0A2J7PV55-F1
#
_cell.length_a   1.000
_cell.length_b   1.000
_cell.length_c   1.000
_cell.angle_alpha   90.00
_cell.angle_beta   90.00
_cell.angle_gamma   90.00
#
_symmetry.space_group_name_H-M   'P 1'
#
loop_
_entity.id
_entity.type
_entity.pdbx_description
1 polymer ?
#
loop_
_entity_poly.entity_id
_entity_poly.type
_entity_poly.pdbx_seq_one_letter_code
_entity_poly.pdbx_strand_id
1 'polypeptide(L)'
;MGTLTWTVWLLLAFTALAINVEVGAAPEYETGVAGGKQHSGQNPGYGDGGKGGDDDGDDHDDGGRQGHGHKKELSKNQKNILQKILKYLKLRLENAKGEIEFDGHRISIDFILTAVNINGGNIEKVKVKDLWEIIQLYEVYEKKLGGESQNRNVSRYEDVTLLYVTEHLRNHPGVTGKIVIDGVEISVIYVLLQLKIRGEDIRTVTTEQIRRIVWAYVIRANRIPLIPIPLGKQPTQAQITELDIIIDFLKTQGSNATGSFVFNGYRVSIRFILRYLAQHGRNIKNLTAQELWRILHAYVNEIDKLNKLPAKEKTDLDNILKYLKFLGEGATGKIAFNGTRISVDFILTVVLLQDGDIHSLTVEDLWEIIQLYEIYEKKLESEPQNRNISKDEQVTLLYAITYLRKHKDVTGDIVIDGVKIPVTYVLNQLKKHGQDIRNVTIEQLYKIIDAYISKYIPTPSPLGKQPTEEQKIELRAIIDFLKAQGSNAVGSFILSGHRISVRFILNYLAQHGLNVKNLTAQELWRIIHAYVNETDKLNKLPAKEKTDLRKILKYLKFLGEGATGEIAFNGTRISVDFILTVALLQGGDIHSLTVVDLWEIIQLYEVYEKKLESESQNRNISGYEDVTLLYVTEHLRNHPGVTGKIVIDGVEIPVIYVLLQLKIRGEDIRTVTTEQIRPIVRAYVIRANRIPLIPIPLGKQPTQAQITELDIIIDFLKTQGSNA
;
A
#
# COMPACT_ATOMS: atom_id res chain seq x y z
N MET A 1 -14.73 -33.66 30.52
CA MET A 1 -14.92 -32.23 30.87
C MET A 1 -13.54 -31.60 30.93
N GLY A 2 -13.12 -30.61 30.14
CA GLY A 2 -13.70 -29.91 29.00
C GLY A 2 -12.57 -29.05 28.40
N THR A 3 -12.39 -29.10 27.08
CA THR A 3 -11.50 -28.20 26.31
C THR A 3 -12.11 -28.05 24.92
N LEU A 4 -13.08 -27.15 24.80
CA LEU A 4 -13.83 -26.89 23.58
C LEU A 4 -14.57 -25.53 23.69
N THR A 5 -13.86 -24.40 23.74
CA THR A 5 -14.52 -23.08 23.90
C THR A 5 -13.80 -21.85 23.28
N TRP A 6 -13.03 -21.97 22.18
CA TRP A 6 -12.64 -20.77 21.40
C TRP A 6 -12.91 -20.89 19.89
N THR A 7 -12.63 -22.04 19.27
CA THR A 7 -12.96 -22.29 17.86
C THR A 7 -14.47 -22.36 17.59
N VAL A 8 -15.27 -22.77 18.58
CA VAL A 8 -16.73 -22.87 18.43
C VAL A 8 -17.43 -21.51 18.48
N TRP A 9 -16.88 -20.51 19.18
CA TRP A 9 -17.45 -19.16 19.19
C TRP A 9 -17.16 -18.38 17.90
N LEU A 10 -15.98 -18.60 17.30
CA LEU A 10 -15.67 -18.03 15.98
C LEU A 10 -16.51 -18.69 14.86
N LEU A 11 -16.75 -20.01 14.94
CA LEU A 11 -17.64 -20.71 13.99
C LEU A 11 -19.13 -20.38 14.19
N LEU A 12 -19.57 -20.10 15.43
CA LEU A 12 -20.94 -19.63 15.72
C LEU A 12 -21.18 -18.19 15.24
N ALA A 13 -20.16 -17.33 15.26
CA ALA A 13 -20.26 -15.98 14.68
C ALA A 13 -20.41 -16.02 13.14
N PHE A 14 -19.74 -16.95 12.46
CA PHE A 14 -19.92 -17.17 11.02
C PHE A 14 -21.24 -17.85 10.65
N THR A 15 -21.76 -18.76 11.48
CA THR A 15 -23.08 -19.38 11.24
C THR A 15 -24.25 -18.44 11.59
N ALA A 16 -24.10 -17.53 12.55
CA ALA A 16 -25.06 -16.45 12.77
C ALA A 16 -25.10 -15.45 11.59
N LEU A 17 -23.98 -15.28 10.87
CA LEU A 17 -23.91 -14.47 9.64
C LEU A 17 -24.61 -15.14 8.43
N ALA A 18 -24.80 -16.46 8.44
CA ALA A 18 -25.56 -17.17 7.42
C ALA A 18 -27.08 -17.19 7.71
N ILE A 19 -27.52 -16.95 8.95
CA ILE A 19 -28.93 -17.07 9.38
C ILE A 19 -29.66 -15.71 9.42
N ASN A 20 -28.95 -14.58 9.51
CA ASN A 20 -29.58 -13.24 9.52
C ASN A 20 -29.63 -12.53 8.15
N VAL A 21 -29.47 -13.27 7.05
CA VAL A 21 -30.04 -12.84 5.77
C VAL A 21 -31.47 -13.37 5.76
N GLU A 22 -32.40 -12.54 6.23
CA GLU A 22 -33.84 -12.78 6.03
C GLU A 22 -34.09 -12.96 4.53
N VAL A 23 -34.51 -14.19 4.23
CA VAL A 23 -34.94 -14.66 2.92
C VAL A 23 -36.24 -13.93 2.57
N GLY A 24 -36.13 -12.90 1.74
CA GLY A 24 -37.25 -12.26 1.06
C GLY A 24 -37.39 -12.79 -0.36
N ALA A 25 -38.22 -13.84 -0.51
CA ALA A 25 -38.93 -14.28 -1.70
C ALA A 25 -38.16 -14.50 -3.02
N ALA A 26 -37.97 -15.78 -3.36
CA ALA A 26 -37.86 -16.23 -4.75
C ALA A 26 -39.20 -16.02 -5.48
N PRO A 27 -39.22 -15.67 -6.78
CA PRO A 27 -40.33 -16.04 -7.65
C PRO A 27 -40.10 -17.46 -8.14
N GLU A 28 -41.12 -18.28 -7.89
CA GLU A 28 -41.25 -19.68 -8.23
C GLU A 28 -41.17 -19.93 -9.74
N TYR A 29 -40.57 -21.07 -10.03
CA TYR A 29 -40.61 -21.80 -11.28
C TYR A 29 -42.05 -22.25 -11.53
N GLU A 30 -42.73 -21.67 -12.52
CA GLU A 30 -43.98 -22.24 -13.04
C GLU A 30 -43.65 -23.45 -13.92
N THR A 31 -43.71 -24.65 -13.34
CA THR A 31 -44.06 -25.87 -14.08
C THR A 31 -45.58 -26.03 -14.07
N GLY A 32 -46.24 -25.64 -15.16
CA GLY A 32 -47.63 -25.96 -15.46
C GLY A 32 -47.70 -26.84 -16.71
N VAL A 33 -47.85 -28.15 -16.53
CA VAL A 33 -48.27 -29.10 -17.59
C VAL A 33 -49.79 -29.21 -17.56
N ALA A 34 -50.48 -28.89 -18.66
CA ALA A 34 -51.64 -29.65 -19.16
C ALA A 34 -52.20 -29.07 -20.48
N GLY A 35 -52.40 -29.96 -21.47
CA GLY A 35 -53.20 -29.76 -22.69
C GLY A 35 -52.37 -29.29 -23.90
N GLY A 36 -51.98 -30.12 -24.85
CA GLY A 36 -52.71 -31.21 -25.50
C GLY A 36 -53.06 -30.79 -26.92
N LYS A 37 -52.30 -31.26 -27.91
CA LYS A 37 -52.81 -31.68 -29.23
C LYS A 37 -51.72 -32.41 -30.03
N GLN A 38 -52.12 -33.57 -30.49
CA GLN A 38 -51.42 -34.55 -31.32
C GLN A 38 -51.07 -34.00 -32.70
N HIS A 39 -49.99 -34.51 -33.29
CA HIS A 39 -49.88 -35.05 -34.67
C HIS A 39 -48.46 -35.64 -34.81
N SER A 40 -48.28 -36.98 -34.78
CA SER A 40 -48.06 -37.86 -35.95
C SER A 40 -47.10 -37.27 -37.00
N GLY A 41 -45.99 -37.89 -37.42
CA GLY A 41 -45.46 -39.22 -37.22
C GLY A 41 -44.12 -39.43 -37.97
N GLN A 42 -43.65 -40.67 -37.95
CA GLN A 42 -42.73 -41.33 -38.91
C GLN A 42 -41.23 -40.95 -38.94
N ASN A 43 -40.42 -41.89 -38.42
CA ASN A 43 -39.13 -42.33 -38.99
C ASN A 43 -39.41 -43.31 -40.16
N PRO A 44 -38.44 -43.83 -40.94
CA PRO A 44 -37.03 -43.45 -41.16
C PRO A 44 -36.62 -43.45 -42.67
N GLY A 45 -35.37 -43.12 -43.01
CA GLY A 45 -34.87 -43.28 -44.39
C GLY A 45 -33.34 -43.33 -44.51
N TYR A 46 -32.84 -44.50 -44.92
CA TYR A 46 -31.45 -44.87 -45.26
C TYR A 46 -30.85 -44.03 -46.41
N GLY A 47 -29.52 -43.91 -46.45
CA GLY A 47 -28.78 -43.41 -47.62
C GLY A 47 -27.26 -43.41 -47.44
N ASP A 48 -26.64 -44.52 -47.85
CA ASP A 48 -25.21 -44.82 -47.99
C ASP A 48 -24.53 -44.01 -49.13
N GLY A 49 -23.20 -43.81 -49.06
CA GLY A 49 -22.40 -43.36 -50.22
C GLY A 49 -21.12 -42.54 -49.99
N GLY A 50 -19.99 -43.20 -49.69
CA GLY A 50 -18.78 -43.10 -50.52
C GLY A 50 -17.65 -42.08 -50.25
N LYS A 51 -16.56 -42.58 -49.62
CA LYS A 51 -15.12 -42.57 -50.00
C LYS A 51 -14.27 -41.30 -50.20
N GLY A 52 -13.09 -41.33 -49.54
CA GLY A 52 -11.79 -40.71 -49.89
C GLY A 52 -11.12 -40.05 -48.67
N GLY A 53 -10.22 -40.70 -47.91
CA GLY A 53 -8.75 -40.79 -48.14
C GLY A 53 -8.07 -39.52 -47.60
N ASP A 54 -7.04 -39.50 -46.73
CA ASP A 54 -6.00 -40.46 -46.37
C ASP A 54 -5.42 -40.14 -44.96
N ASP A 55 -4.93 -41.19 -44.29
CA ASP A 55 -3.75 -41.31 -43.41
C ASP A 55 -3.25 -40.17 -42.50
N ASP A 56 -3.14 -40.48 -41.19
CA ASP A 56 -1.85 -40.45 -40.47
C ASP A 56 -1.95 -41.10 -39.06
N GLY A 57 -1.47 -42.35 -38.98
CA GLY A 57 -0.55 -42.85 -37.95
C GLY A 57 -0.98 -42.89 -36.48
N ASP A 58 -1.46 -44.06 -36.05
CA ASP A 58 -1.40 -44.50 -34.66
C ASP A 58 0.05 -44.73 -34.24
N ASP A 59 0.48 -44.13 -33.12
CA ASP A 59 1.57 -44.64 -32.29
C ASP A 59 1.10 -44.65 -30.82
N HIS A 60 0.90 -45.87 -30.33
CA HIS A 60 0.77 -46.21 -28.93
C HIS A 60 2.11 -45.99 -28.23
N ASP A 61 2.15 -45.09 -27.24
CA ASP A 61 3.16 -45.14 -26.19
C ASP A 61 2.48 -44.90 -24.83
N ASP A 62 2.33 -46.00 -24.10
CA ASP A 62 1.77 -46.08 -22.76
C ASP A 62 2.77 -45.54 -21.72
N GLY A 63 2.39 -44.45 -21.06
CA GLY A 63 3.18 -43.83 -20.00
C GLY A 63 2.34 -42.97 -19.06
N GLY A 64 1.58 -43.63 -18.18
CA GLY A 64 1.14 -43.11 -16.87
C GLY A 64 0.50 -41.72 -16.80
N ARG A 65 -0.71 -41.55 -17.35
CA ARG A 65 -1.54 -40.36 -17.08
C ARG A 65 -2.37 -40.56 -15.81
N GLN A 66 -2.04 -39.83 -14.76
CA GLN A 66 -2.94 -39.63 -13.62
C GLN A 66 -4.14 -38.76 -14.03
N GLY A 67 -5.35 -39.25 -13.70
CA GLY A 67 -6.52 -38.43 -13.38
C GLY A 67 -7.24 -37.72 -14.53
N HIS A 68 -8.22 -38.40 -15.14
CA HIS A 68 -9.20 -37.79 -16.04
C HIS A 68 -10.19 -36.90 -15.28
N GLY A 69 -9.97 -35.59 -15.31
CA GLY A 69 -11.02 -34.57 -15.17
C GLY A 69 -11.47 -34.10 -16.55
N HIS A 70 -12.78 -33.90 -16.76
CA HIS A 70 -13.35 -33.43 -18.02
C HIS A 70 -12.61 -32.19 -18.56
N LYS A 71 -11.90 -32.34 -19.68
CA LYS A 71 -11.15 -31.25 -20.33
C LYS A 71 -12.13 -30.25 -20.93
N LYS A 72 -12.27 -29.08 -20.30
CA LYS A 72 -12.94 -27.92 -20.91
C LYS A 72 -12.14 -27.54 -22.16
N GLU A 73 -12.72 -27.70 -23.34
CA GLU A 73 -12.03 -27.36 -24.59
C GLU A 73 -11.78 -25.84 -24.67
N LEU A 74 -10.54 -25.46 -24.98
CA LEU A 74 -10.17 -24.06 -25.18
C LEU A 74 -10.83 -23.52 -26.45
N SER A 75 -11.50 -22.37 -26.32
CA SER A 75 -11.98 -21.59 -27.46
C SER A 75 -10.84 -21.12 -28.36
N LYS A 76 -11.15 -20.76 -29.61
CA LYS A 76 -10.16 -20.22 -30.56
C LYS A 76 -9.44 -18.98 -30.02
N ASN A 77 -10.16 -18.11 -29.31
CA ASN A 77 -9.60 -16.91 -28.69
C ASN A 77 -8.64 -17.26 -27.54
N GLN A 78 -9.04 -18.17 -26.66
CA GLN A 78 -8.19 -18.67 -25.57
C GLN A 78 -6.89 -19.32 -26.10
N LYS A 79 -6.99 -20.14 -27.17
CA LYS A 79 -5.81 -20.73 -27.83
C LYS A 79 -4.85 -19.65 -28.36
N ASN A 80 -5.38 -18.58 -28.96
CA ASN A 80 -4.57 -17.47 -29.47
C ASN A 80 -3.88 -16.69 -28.33
N ILE A 81 -4.60 -16.42 -27.24
CA ILE A 81 -4.06 -15.78 -26.03
C ILE A 81 -2.89 -16.60 -25.46
N LEU A 82 -3.11 -17.91 -25.24
CA LEU A 82 -2.07 -18.80 -24.73
C LEU A 82 -0.88 -18.91 -25.70
N GLN A 83 -1.11 -18.86 -27.01
CA GLN A 83 -0.02 -18.88 -27.98
C GLN A 83 0.87 -17.63 -27.88
N LYS A 84 0.29 -16.46 -27.62
CA LYS A 84 1.06 -15.22 -27.41
C LYS A 84 1.83 -15.24 -26.09
N ILE A 85 1.20 -15.71 -25.02
CA ILE A 85 1.87 -15.92 -23.72
C ILE A 85 3.04 -16.90 -23.88
N LEU A 86 2.82 -18.02 -24.57
CA LEU A 86 3.84 -19.02 -24.81
C LEU A 86 5.01 -18.46 -25.65
N LYS A 87 4.74 -17.65 -26.69
CA LYS A 87 5.81 -16.95 -27.44
C LYS A 87 6.66 -16.06 -26.54
N TYR A 88 6.02 -15.35 -25.61
CA TYR A 88 6.71 -14.52 -24.63
C TYR A 88 7.56 -15.34 -23.66
N LEU A 89 7.02 -16.44 -23.11
CA LEU A 89 7.78 -17.34 -22.22
C LEU A 89 8.97 -18.01 -22.93
N LYS A 90 8.86 -18.27 -24.25
CA LYS A 90 9.95 -18.84 -25.07
C LYS A 90 11.05 -17.85 -25.42
N LEU A 91 10.87 -16.57 -25.16
CA LEU A 91 11.85 -15.54 -25.54
C LEU A 91 13.18 -15.63 -24.76
N ARG A 92 13.36 -16.67 -23.92
CA ARG A 92 14.52 -16.91 -23.06
C ARG A 92 14.90 -15.66 -22.27
N LEU A 93 13.88 -15.04 -21.67
CA LEU A 93 14.09 -13.99 -20.69
C LEU A 93 14.58 -14.65 -19.41
N GLU A 94 15.89 -14.92 -19.36
CA GLU A 94 16.56 -15.28 -18.11
C GLU A 94 16.11 -14.25 -17.07
N ASN A 95 15.45 -14.73 -16.03
CA ASN A 95 14.93 -13.91 -14.95
C ASN A 95 13.69 -13.03 -15.25
N ALA A 96 12.83 -13.36 -16.23
CA ALA A 96 11.48 -12.79 -16.25
C ALA A 96 10.73 -13.13 -14.95
N LYS A 97 9.98 -12.15 -14.42
CA LYS A 97 9.21 -12.27 -13.18
C LYS A 97 7.81 -11.73 -13.40
N GLY A 98 6.87 -12.14 -12.56
CA GLY A 98 5.50 -11.61 -12.55
C GLY A 98 4.44 -12.68 -12.72
N GLU A 99 3.24 -12.23 -13.06
CA GLU A 99 2.08 -13.07 -13.30
C GLU A 99 1.57 -12.91 -14.73
N ILE A 100 0.88 -13.95 -15.19
CA ILE A 100 0.03 -13.90 -16.37
C ILE A 100 -1.43 -13.95 -15.93
N GLU A 101 -2.27 -13.13 -16.52
CA GLU A 101 -3.72 -13.27 -16.45
C GLU A 101 -4.23 -14.13 -17.60
N PHE A 102 -5.04 -15.12 -17.26
CA PHE A 102 -5.76 -15.97 -18.20
C PHE A 102 -7.14 -16.35 -17.63
N ASP A 103 -8.21 -16.09 -18.37
CA ASP A 103 -9.60 -16.34 -17.95
C ASP A 103 -9.94 -15.80 -16.54
N GLY A 104 -9.43 -14.61 -16.21
CA GLY A 104 -9.64 -13.95 -14.91
C GLY A 104 -8.85 -14.56 -13.75
N HIS A 105 -7.92 -15.48 -14.02
CA HIS A 105 -7.02 -16.06 -13.02
C HIS A 105 -5.59 -15.57 -13.27
N ARG A 106 -4.87 -15.28 -12.19
CA ARG A 106 -3.45 -14.92 -12.25
C ARG A 106 -2.56 -16.09 -11.89
N ILE A 107 -1.58 -16.35 -12.74
CA ILE A 107 -0.65 -17.47 -12.62
C ILE A 107 0.77 -16.95 -12.61
N SER A 108 1.57 -17.39 -11.64
CA SER A 108 2.98 -17.02 -11.53
C SER A 108 3.80 -17.56 -12.71
N ILE A 109 4.63 -16.70 -13.31
CA ILE A 109 5.62 -17.11 -14.32
C ILE A 109 6.62 -18.10 -13.70
N ASP A 110 7.04 -17.87 -12.45
CA ASP A 110 7.95 -18.77 -11.71
C ASP A 110 7.34 -20.17 -11.56
N PHE A 111 6.04 -20.25 -11.28
CA PHE A 111 5.34 -21.54 -11.24
C PHE A 111 5.36 -22.23 -12.61
N ILE A 112 5.03 -21.51 -13.69
CA ILE A 112 4.98 -22.08 -15.04
C ILE A 112 6.35 -22.63 -15.42
N LEU A 113 7.40 -21.81 -15.25
CA LEU A 113 8.76 -22.22 -15.57
C LEU A 113 9.24 -23.36 -14.68
N THR A 114 8.88 -23.37 -13.39
CA THR A 114 9.15 -24.49 -12.48
C THR A 114 8.46 -25.75 -12.94
N ALA A 115 7.17 -25.73 -13.26
CA ALA A 115 6.42 -26.90 -13.71
C ALA A 115 6.99 -27.51 -15.00
N VAL A 116 7.47 -26.67 -15.93
CA VAL A 116 8.16 -27.12 -17.14
C VAL A 116 9.53 -27.72 -16.82
N ASN A 117 10.34 -27.02 -16.03
CA ASN A 117 11.75 -27.32 -15.88
C ASN A 117 12.04 -28.35 -14.79
N ILE A 118 11.15 -28.56 -13.82
CA ILE A 118 11.40 -29.43 -12.67
C ILE A 118 11.65 -30.86 -13.13
N ASN A 119 10.98 -31.34 -14.19
CA ASN A 119 11.21 -32.66 -14.78
C ASN A 119 12.27 -32.67 -15.90
N GLY A 120 13.11 -31.63 -16.00
CA GLY A 120 14.11 -31.52 -17.07
C GLY A 120 13.51 -31.15 -18.44
N GLY A 121 12.28 -30.64 -18.46
CA GLY A 121 11.65 -30.11 -19.67
C GLY A 121 12.34 -28.84 -20.17
N ASN A 122 11.90 -28.37 -21.35
CA ASN A 122 12.40 -27.15 -21.97
C ASN A 122 11.22 -26.34 -22.51
N ILE A 123 11.12 -25.07 -22.09
CA ILE A 123 10.05 -24.15 -22.50
C ILE A 123 9.90 -24.05 -24.02
N GLU A 124 10.98 -24.21 -24.78
CA GLU A 124 10.97 -24.19 -26.25
C GLU A 124 10.08 -25.29 -26.85
N LYS A 125 9.99 -26.44 -26.18
CA LYS A 125 9.22 -27.61 -26.62
C LYS A 125 7.76 -27.59 -26.18
N VAL A 126 7.41 -26.71 -25.24
CA VAL A 126 6.05 -26.59 -24.70
C VAL A 126 5.09 -26.12 -25.81
N LYS A 127 3.94 -26.79 -25.91
CA LYS A 127 2.81 -26.43 -26.79
C LYS A 127 1.72 -25.76 -25.97
N VAL A 128 0.75 -25.13 -26.66
CA VAL A 128 -0.40 -24.44 -26.01
C VAL A 128 -1.18 -25.35 -25.08
N LYS A 129 -1.35 -26.63 -25.45
CA LYS A 129 -2.02 -27.64 -24.61
C LYS A 129 -1.29 -27.88 -23.30
N ASP A 130 0.04 -27.95 -23.35
CA ASP A 130 0.87 -28.18 -22.16
C ASP A 130 0.82 -26.98 -21.22
N LEU A 131 0.88 -25.75 -21.77
CA LEU A 131 0.71 -24.52 -21.00
C LEU A 131 -0.66 -24.46 -20.31
N TRP A 132 -1.72 -24.91 -21.00
CA TRP A 132 -3.04 -25.00 -20.40
C TRP A 132 -3.09 -26.00 -19.24
N GLU A 133 -2.50 -27.19 -19.41
CA GLU A 133 -2.42 -28.19 -18.34
C GLU A 133 -1.63 -27.67 -17.12
N ILE A 134 -0.59 -26.85 -17.33
CA ILE A 134 0.16 -26.19 -16.25
C ILE A 134 -0.68 -25.13 -15.53
N ILE A 135 -1.47 -24.32 -16.27
CA ILE A 135 -2.38 -23.33 -15.66
C ILE A 135 -3.41 -24.03 -14.78
N GLN A 136 -4.00 -25.13 -15.25
CA GLN A 136 -4.94 -25.93 -14.45
C GLN A 136 -4.25 -26.54 -13.21
N LEU A 137 -2.99 -26.94 -13.33
CA LEU A 137 -2.21 -27.43 -12.19
C LEU A 137 -2.01 -26.35 -11.13
N TYR A 138 -1.75 -25.10 -11.55
CA TYR A 138 -1.64 -23.96 -10.63
C TYR A 138 -2.90 -23.79 -9.78
N GLU A 139 -4.08 -23.77 -10.41
CA GLU A 139 -5.37 -23.64 -9.72
C GLU A 139 -5.60 -24.73 -8.67
N VAL A 140 -5.12 -25.95 -8.92
CA VAL A 140 -5.21 -27.07 -7.96
C VAL A 140 -4.38 -26.77 -6.71
N TYR A 141 -3.14 -26.33 -6.87
CA TYR A 141 -2.26 -26.03 -5.74
C TYR A 141 -2.66 -24.76 -4.99
N GLU A 142 -3.18 -23.78 -5.71
CA GLU A 142 -3.77 -22.58 -5.12
C GLU A 142 -4.97 -22.93 -4.22
N LYS A 143 -5.89 -23.77 -4.70
CA LYS A 143 -7.02 -24.26 -3.88
C LYS A 143 -6.57 -25.09 -2.69
N LYS A 144 -5.53 -25.90 -2.83
CA LYS A 144 -4.94 -26.67 -1.72
C LYS A 144 -4.37 -25.76 -0.62
N LEU A 145 -3.87 -24.58 -0.97
CA LEU A 145 -3.26 -23.66 -0.01
C LEU A 145 -4.30 -22.95 0.89
N GLY A 146 -5.57 -22.89 0.46
CA GLY A 146 -6.67 -22.36 1.28
C GLY A 146 -6.94 -20.86 1.14
N GLY A 147 -6.54 -20.22 0.04
CA GLY A 147 -6.93 -18.84 -0.31
C GLY A 147 -6.10 -17.71 0.33
N GLU A 148 -5.54 -17.92 1.52
CA GLU A 148 -4.57 -17.01 2.16
C GLU A 148 -3.25 -17.76 2.44
N SER A 149 -2.11 -17.10 2.24
CA SER A 149 -0.82 -17.61 2.72
C SER A 149 -0.92 -17.82 4.22
N GLN A 150 -0.61 -19.03 4.71
CA GLN A 150 -0.50 -19.30 6.15
C GLN A 150 0.66 -18.54 6.80
N ASN A 151 1.52 -17.86 6.01
CA ASN A 151 2.66 -17.09 6.46
C ASN A 151 2.58 -15.65 5.92
N ARG A 152 2.12 -14.70 6.75
CA ARG A 152 1.89 -13.27 6.41
C ARG A 152 3.09 -12.50 5.83
N ASN A 153 4.26 -13.13 5.72
CA ASN A 153 5.51 -12.53 5.24
C ASN A 153 5.95 -13.05 3.86
N VAL A 154 5.13 -13.87 3.20
CA VAL A 154 5.50 -14.59 1.97
C VAL A 154 4.44 -14.37 0.90
N SER A 155 4.90 -14.23 -0.34
CA SER A 155 4.01 -14.08 -1.48
C SER A 155 3.12 -15.32 -1.65
N ARG A 156 1.82 -15.13 -1.90
CA ARG A 156 0.88 -16.22 -2.23
C ARG A 156 1.40 -17.03 -3.42
N TYR A 157 1.93 -16.36 -4.43
CA TYR A 157 2.45 -16.98 -5.64
C TYR A 157 3.68 -17.85 -5.37
N GLU A 158 4.56 -17.38 -4.48
CA GLU A 158 5.71 -18.15 -4.02
C GLU A 158 5.26 -19.39 -3.25
N ASP A 159 4.29 -19.24 -2.35
CA ASP A 159 3.76 -20.34 -1.54
C ASP A 159 3.14 -21.45 -2.39
N VAL A 160 2.36 -21.10 -3.42
CA VAL A 160 1.82 -22.08 -4.37
C VAL A 160 2.94 -22.80 -5.10
N THR A 161 3.97 -22.08 -5.54
CA THR A 161 5.13 -22.65 -6.24
C THR A 161 5.93 -23.58 -5.34
N LEU A 162 6.22 -23.18 -4.11
CA LEU A 162 6.98 -23.99 -3.16
C LEU A 162 6.19 -25.19 -2.65
N LEU A 163 4.87 -25.08 -2.50
CA LEU A 163 4.00 -26.22 -2.19
C LEU A 163 4.08 -27.26 -3.31
N TYR A 164 3.95 -26.83 -4.58
CA TYR A 164 4.12 -27.70 -5.73
C TYR A 164 5.49 -28.39 -5.75
N VAL A 165 6.58 -27.62 -5.58
CA VAL A 165 7.94 -28.17 -5.51
C VAL A 165 8.05 -29.21 -4.39
N THR A 166 7.54 -28.90 -3.20
CA THR A 166 7.64 -29.77 -2.03
C THR A 166 6.91 -31.10 -2.25
N GLU A 167 5.66 -31.06 -2.72
CA GLU A 167 4.91 -32.28 -3.04
C GLU A 167 5.56 -33.05 -4.19
N HIS A 168 6.06 -32.36 -5.22
CA HIS A 168 6.70 -32.99 -6.37
C HIS A 168 7.97 -33.73 -5.97
N LEU A 169 8.84 -33.13 -5.15
CA LEU A 169 10.08 -33.75 -4.69
C LEU A 169 9.84 -34.91 -3.72
N ARG A 170 8.82 -34.83 -2.86
CA ARG A 170 8.41 -35.94 -1.98
C ARG A 170 8.01 -37.17 -2.80
N ASN A 171 7.24 -36.94 -3.86
CA ASN A 171 6.72 -38.01 -4.72
C ASN A 171 7.76 -38.51 -5.73
N HIS A 172 8.73 -37.68 -6.11
CA HIS A 172 9.73 -37.99 -7.13
C HIS A 172 11.15 -37.58 -6.67
N PRO A 173 11.76 -38.28 -5.70
CA PRO A 173 13.05 -37.88 -5.10
C PRO A 173 14.26 -37.99 -6.04
N GLY A 174 14.10 -38.55 -7.25
CA GLY A 174 15.17 -38.70 -8.25
C GLY A 174 15.21 -37.61 -9.33
N VAL A 175 14.41 -36.56 -9.18
CA VAL A 175 14.28 -35.49 -10.18
C VAL A 175 15.53 -34.61 -10.25
N THR A 176 15.98 -34.27 -11.46
CA THR A 176 17.23 -33.51 -11.69
C THR A 176 17.04 -32.17 -12.39
N GLY A 177 15.79 -31.72 -12.58
CA GLY A 177 15.50 -30.48 -13.29
C GLY A 177 15.80 -29.22 -12.46
N LYS A 178 15.05 -28.15 -12.75
CA LYS A 178 15.24 -26.83 -12.13
C LYS A 178 13.95 -26.29 -11.52
N ILE A 179 14.12 -25.56 -10.43
CA ILE A 179 13.10 -24.76 -9.76
C ILE A 179 13.38 -23.29 -10.11
N VAL A 180 12.33 -22.52 -10.39
CA VAL A 180 12.45 -21.07 -10.64
C VAL A 180 11.74 -20.34 -9.51
N ILE A 181 12.46 -19.49 -8.78
CA ILE A 181 11.92 -18.61 -7.74
C ILE A 181 12.58 -17.25 -7.86
N ASP A 182 11.75 -16.20 -7.87
CA ASP A 182 12.17 -14.82 -8.06
C ASP A 182 13.02 -14.67 -9.34
N GLY A 183 12.59 -15.33 -10.43
CA GLY A 183 13.30 -15.39 -11.71
C GLY A 183 14.64 -16.16 -11.71
N VAL A 184 15.11 -16.66 -10.57
CA VAL A 184 16.38 -17.39 -10.46
C VAL A 184 16.15 -18.89 -10.66
N GLU A 185 16.89 -19.49 -11.59
CA GLU A 185 16.90 -20.94 -11.78
C GLU A 185 17.82 -21.63 -10.75
N ILE A 186 17.27 -22.65 -10.08
CA ILE A 186 17.91 -23.41 -9.00
C ILE A 186 17.86 -24.89 -9.36
N SER A 187 19.01 -25.55 -9.42
CA SER A 187 19.03 -27.00 -9.67
C SER A 187 18.37 -27.75 -8.51
N VAL A 188 17.48 -28.69 -8.83
CA VAL A 188 16.88 -29.59 -7.82
C VAL A 188 17.98 -30.36 -7.08
N ILE A 189 19.06 -30.74 -7.76
CA ILE A 189 20.22 -31.43 -7.15
C ILE A 189 20.81 -30.59 -6.01
N TYR A 190 20.90 -29.26 -6.19
CA TYR A 190 21.37 -28.37 -5.13
C TYR A 190 20.44 -28.41 -3.91
N VAL A 191 19.13 -28.37 -4.13
CA VAL A 191 18.13 -28.42 -3.03
C VAL A 191 18.24 -29.76 -2.28
N LEU A 192 18.28 -30.88 -2.99
CA LEU A 192 18.43 -32.21 -2.40
C LEU A 192 19.73 -32.37 -1.62
N LEU A 193 20.84 -31.83 -2.13
CA LEU A 193 22.13 -31.82 -1.43
C LEU A 193 22.05 -31.02 -0.13
N GLN A 194 21.42 -29.85 -0.15
CA GLN A 194 21.27 -29.01 1.05
C GLN A 194 20.39 -29.66 2.11
N LEU A 195 19.30 -30.33 1.72
CA LEU A 195 18.48 -31.12 2.64
C LEU A 195 19.31 -32.22 3.30
N LYS A 196 20.09 -32.97 2.50
CA LYS A 196 20.98 -34.02 3.02
C LYS A 196 22.02 -33.47 4.00
N ILE A 197 22.65 -32.34 3.67
CA ILE A 197 23.64 -31.67 4.55
C ILE A 197 22.99 -31.27 5.90
N ARG A 198 21.72 -30.87 5.88
CA ARG A 198 20.96 -30.46 7.07
C ARG A 198 20.33 -31.64 7.83
N GLY A 199 20.50 -32.87 7.34
CA GLY A 199 19.86 -34.07 7.91
C GLY A 199 18.34 -34.10 7.72
N GLU A 200 17.81 -33.36 6.76
CA GLU A 200 16.37 -33.28 6.46
C GLU A 200 15.98 -34.35 5.43
N ASP A 201 15.01 -35.21 5.75
CA ASP A 201 14.52 -36.25 4.83
C ASP A 201 13.55 -35.64 3.81
N ILE A 202 13.81 -35.86 2.52
CA ILE A 202 12.98 -35.41 1.39
C ILE A 202 11.54 -35.92 1.48
N ARG A 203 11.29 -37.08 2.11
CA ARG A 203 9.94 -37.65 2.25
C ARG A 203 9.08 -36.88 3.25
N THR A 204 9.69 -36.19 4.21
CA THR A 204 9.00 -35.44 5.27
C THR A 204 9.26 -33.93 5.21
N VAL A 205 10.10 -33.47 4.28
CA VAL A 205 10.51 -32.07 4.16
C VAL A 205 9.32 -31.12 4.03
N THR A 206 9.28 -30.04 4.78
CA THR A 206 8.21 -29.04 4.74
C THR A 206 8.50 -27.94 3.71
N THR A 207 7.46 -27.22 3.29
CA THR A 207 7.58 -26.05 2.41
C THR A 207 8.54 -25.00 2.98
N GLU A 208 8.55 -24.80 4.31
CA GLU A 208 9.47 -23.88 5.00
C GLU A 208 10.94 -24.32 4.91
N GLN A 209 11.21 -25.63 4.98
CA GLN A 209 12.57 -26.15 4.83
C GLN A 209 13.09 -25.93 3.41
N ILE A 210 12.27 -26.23 2.40
CA ILE A 210 12.58 -25.93 1.00
C ILE A 210 12.78 -24.42 0.79
N ARG A 211 11.87 -23.59 1.31
CA ARG A 211 11.94 -22.12 1.22
C ARG A 211 13.27 -21.59 1.71
N ARG A 212 13.71 -21.99 2.91
CA ARG A 212 14.98 -21.57 3.51
C ARG A 212 16.19 -21.92 2.63
N ILE A 213 16.16 -23.04 1.93
CA ILE A 213 17.23 -23.48 1.03
C ILE A 213 17.23 -22.66 -0.27
N VAL A 214 16.06 -22.52 -0.87
CA VAL A 214 15.86 -21.79 -2.13
C VAL A 214 16.24 -20.32 -1.94
N TRP A 215 15.73 -19.63 -0.91
CA TRP A 215 16.05 -18.22 -0.69
C TRP A 215 17.52 -17.96 -0.36
N ALA A 216 18.18 -18.87 0.36
CA ALA A 216 19.63 -18.78 0.58
C ALA A 216 20.42 -18.86 -0.74
N TYR A 217 19.89 -19.54 -1.75
CA TYR A 217 20.45 -19.53 -3.11
C TYR A 217 20.11 -18.24 -3.85
N VAL A 218 18.83 -17.85 -3.89
CA VAL A 218 18.36 -16.62 -4.56
C VAL A 218 19.14 -15.39 -4.08
N ILE A 219 19.31 -15.22 -2.76
CA ILE A 219 20.08 -14.11 -2.17
C ILE A 219 21.53 -14.08 -2.67
N ARG A 220 22.16 -15.24 -2.89
CA ARG A 220 23.53 -15.31 -3.41
C ARG A 220 23.57 -15.06 -4.91
N ALA A 221 22.62 -15.60 -5.67
CA ALA A 221 22.53 -15.39 -7.12
C ALA A 221 22.29 -13.91 -7.45
N ASN A 222 21.38 -13.25 -6.72
CA ASN A 222 21.07 -11.83 -6.90
C ASN A 222 22.22 -10.87 -6.53
N ARG A 223 23.35 -11.36 -5.98
CA ARG A 223 24.56 -10.55 -5.80
C ARG A 223 25.37 -10.36 -7.08
N ILE A 224 25.07 -11.11 -8.14
CA ILE A 224 25.72 -10.96 -9.44
C ILE A 224 24.89 -9.94 -10.24
N PRO A 225 25.40 -8.71 -10.47
CA PRO A 225 24.64 -7.70 -11.17
C PRO A 225 24.48 -8.09 -12.65
N LEU A 226 23.29 -7.83 -13.20
CA LEU A 226 23.12 -7.82 -14.66
C LEU A 226 24.02 -6.73 -15.23
N ILE A 227 24.77 -7.04 -16.29
CA ILE A 227 25.66 -6.08 -16.96
C ILE A 227 24.84 -5.35 -18.02
N PRO A 228 24.51 -4.05 -17.84
CA PRO A 228 23.68 -3.33 -18.78
C PRO A 228 24.42 -3.06 -20.08
N ILE A 229 23.75 -3.27 -21.21
CA ILE A 229 24.28 -2.95 -22.55
C ILE A 229 23.61 -1.66 -23.02
N PRO A 230 24.36 -0.60 -23.36
CA PRO A 230 23.78 0.67 -23.79
C PRO A 230 22.79 0.51 -24.95
N LEU A 231 21.64 1.18 -24.85
CA LEU A 231 20.65 1.20 -25.92
C LEU A 231 21.13 2.10 -27.06
N GLY A 232 21.16 1.58 -28.28
CA GLY A 232 21.42 2.37 -29.48
C GLY A 232 20.31 3.39 -29.77
N LYS A 233 20.57 4.33 -30.68
CA LYS A 233 19.57 5.34 -31.10
C LYS A 233 18.32 4.70 -31.72
N GLN A 234 18.48 3.56 -32.40
CA GLN A 234 17.42 2.79 -33.03
C GLN A 234 17.59 1.31 -32.68
N PRO A 235 16.49 0.54 -32.58
CA PRO A 235 16.58 -0.91 -32.36
C PRO A 235 17.10 -1.62 -33.61
N THR A 236 17.88 -2.69 -33.41
CA THR A 236 18.23 -3.63 -34.47
C THR A 236 17.03 -4.51 -34.85
N GLN A 237 17.07 -5.21 -36.00
CA GLN A 237 15.96 -6.07 -36.42
C GLN A 237 15.66 -7.21 -35.43
N ALA A 238 16.71 -7.77 -34.79
CA ALA A 238 16.55 -8.77 -33.75
C ALA A 238 15.82 -8.17 -32.53
N GLN A 239 16.20 -6.97 -32.11
CA GLN A 239 15.53 -6.25 -31.01
C GLN A 239 14.09 -5.88 -31.36
N ILE A 240 13.80 -5.46 -32.60
CA ILE A 240 12.42 -5.21 -33.04
C ILE A 240 11.57 -6.48 -32.88
N THR A 241 12.09 -7.63 -33.32
CA THR A 241 11.39 -8.92 -33.21
C THR A 241 11.09 -9.27 -31.76
N GLU A 242 12.07 -9.07 -30.86
CA GLU A 242 11.91 -9.28 -29.43
C GLU A 242 10.88 -8.34 -28.80
N LEU A 243 10.95 -7.04 -29.14
CA LEU A 243 9.99 -6.03 -28.68
C LEU A 243 8.59 -6.33 -29.18
N ASP A 244 8.41 -6.80 -30.41
CA ASP A 244 7.10 -7.16 -30.95
C ASP A 244 6.45 -8.30 -30.16
N ILE A 245 7.23 -9.29 -29.73
CA ILE A 245 6.73 -10.38 -28.88
C ILE A 245 6.32 -9.85 -27.50
N ILE A 246 7.14 -8.97 -26.90
CA ILE A 246 6.82 -8.32 -25.62
C ILE A 246 5.54 -7.48 -25.77
N ILE A 247 5.40 -6.73 -26.86
CA ILE A 247 4.22 -5.92 -27.16
C ILE A 247 2.98 -6.79 -27.32
N ASP A 248 3.07 -7.92 -28.03
CA ASP A 248 1.95 -8.84 -28.19
C ASP A 248 1.49 -9.43 -26.86
N PHE A 249 2.43 -9.76 -25.97
CA PHE A 249 2.12 -10.17 -24.60
C PHE A 249 1.45 -9.04 -23.83
N LEU A 250 2.05 -7.85 -23.79
CA LEU A 250 1.51 -6.68 -23.12
C LEU A 250 0.10 -6.31 -23.62
N LYS A 251 -0.15 -6.36 -24.93
CA LYS A 251 -1.49 -6.12 -25.51
C LYS A 251 -2.51 -7.18 -25.10
N THR A 252 -2.06 -8.41 -24.89
CA THR A 252 -2.90 -9.53 -24.45
C THR A 252 -3.27 -9.41 -22.98
N GLN A 253 -2.30 -9.02 -22.14
CA GLN A 253 -2.48 -8.82 -20.71
C GLN A 253 -3.16 -7.47 -20.37
N GLY A 254 -3.07 -6.49 -21.27
CA GLY A 254 -3.67 -5.19 -21.11
C GLY A 254 -3.11 -4.44 -19.92
N SER A 255 -4.00 -4.00 -19.03
CA SER A 255 -3.66 -3.28 -17.80
C SER A 255 -3.25 -4.17 -16.64
N ASN A 256 -3.48 -5.46 -16.78
CA ASN A 256 -3.27 -6.43 -15.72
C ASN A 256 -1.90 -7.10 -15.88
N ALA A 257 -1.09 -6.66 -16.84
CA ALA A 257 0.28 -7.09 -17.01
C ALA A 257 1.12 -6.66 -15.79
N THR A 258 1.74 -7.63 -15.11
CA THR A 258 2.61 -7.39 -13.95
C THR A 258 4.01 -7.94 -14.18
N GLY A 259 4.94 -7.56 -13.29
CA GLY A 259 6.27 -8.12 -13.26
C GLY A 259 7.32 -7.35 -14.07
N SER A 260 8.38 -8.08 -14.46
CA SER A 260 9.54 -7.51 -15.15
C SER A 260 10.13 -8.49 -16.16
N PHE A 261 10.79 -7.96 -17.18
CA PHE A 261 11.57 -8.74 -18.15
C PHE A 261 12.98 -8.19 -18.27
N VAL A 262 13.94 -9.01 -18.70
CA VAL A 262 15.31 -8.55 -18.95
C VAL A 262 15.45 -8.18 -20.43
N PHE A 263 15.93 -6.98 -20.72
CA PHE A 263 16.19 -6.51 -22.07
C PHE A 263 17.51 -5.75 -22.12
N ASN A 264 18.45 -6.19 -22.96
CA ASN A 264 19.82 -5.63 -23.03
C ASN A 264 20.50 -5.46 -21.65
N GLY A 265 20.31 -6.43 -20.74
CA GLY A 265 20.88 -6.39 -19.39
C GLY A 265 20.17 -5.44 -18.42
N TYR A 266 19.11 -4.73 -18.85
CA TYR A 266 18.21 -4.01 -17.95
C TYR A 266 17.04 -4.90 -17.56
N ARG A 267 16.76 -5.01 -16.27
CA ARG A 267 15.50 -5.56 -15.78
C ARG A 267 14.44 -4.47 -15.88
N VAL A 268 13.55 -4.55 -16.86
CA VAL A 268 12.53 -3.54 -17.16
C VAL A 268 11.23 -3.90 -16.44
N SER A 269 10.74 -2.98 -15.60
CA SER A 269 9.43 -3.13 -14.94
C SER A 269 8.29 -2.90 -15.94
N ILE A 270 7.34 -3.83 -16.01
CA ILE A 270 6.11 -3.66 -16.83
C ILE A 270 5.27 -2.51 -16.27
N ARG A 271 5.27 -2.31 -14.94
CA ARG A 271 4.61 -1.19 -14.27
C ARG A 271 5.11 0.16 -14.81
N PHE A 272 6.40 0.30 -15.04
CA PHE A 272 6.97 1.49 -15.66
C PHE A 272 6.36 1.78 -17.04
N ILE A 273 6.26 0.75 -17.89
CA ILE A 273 5.75 0.88 -19.25
C ILE A 273 4.29 1.34 -19.22
N LEU A 274 3.46 0.68 -18.40
CA LEU A 274 2.05 1.04 -18.22
C LEU A 274 1.90 2.48 -17.72
N ARG A 275 2.71 2.88 -16.73
CA ARG A 275 2.75 4.23 -16.18
C ARG A 275 3.15 5.25 -17.24
N TYR A 276 4.22 5.00 -17.99
CA TYR A 276 4.72 5.91 -19.02
C TYR A 276 3.65 6.15 -20.10
N LEU A 277 2.98 5.09 -20.55
CA LEU A 277 1.88 5.18 -21.51
C LEU A 277 0.72 6.01 -20.94
N ALA A 278 0.31 5.72 -19.70
CA ALA A 278 -0.78 6.41 -19.04
C ALA A 278 -0.51 7.91 -18.83
N GLN A 279 0.73 8.31 -18.54
CA GLN A 279 1.16 9.71 -18.38
C GLN A 279 1.08 10.48 -19.71
N HIS A 280 1.34 9.82 -20.83
CA HIS A 280 1.32 10.43 -22.16
C HIS A 280 -0.02 10.27 -22.88
N GLY A 281 -1.09 9.88 -22.16
CA GLY A 281 -2.42 9.68 -22.74
C GLY A 281 -2.48 8.55 -23.77
N ARG A 282 -1.54 7.60 -23.73
CA ARG A 282 -1.45 6.48 -24.66
C ARG A 282 -2.02 5.20 -24.05
N ASN A 283 -2.40 4.27 -24.93
CA ASN A 283 -2.93 2.97 -24.56
C ASN A 283 -2.02 1.86 -25.11
N ILE A 284 -1.81 0.81 -24.33
CA ILE A 284 -1.01 -0.36 -24.69
C ILE A 284 -1.49 -1.05 -25.98
N LYS A 285 -2.78 -0.97 -26.30
CA LYS A 285 -3.38 -1.51 -27.53
C LYS A 285 -2.73 -0.96 -28.80
N ASN A 286 -2.24 0.28 -28.76
CA ASN A 286 -1.63 0.96 -29.90
C ASN A 286 -0.10 1.01 -29.85
N LEU A 287 0.52 0.34 -28.86
CA LEU A 287 1.96 0.35 -28.66
C LEU A 287 2.69 -0.27 -29.86
N THR A 288 3.72 0.43 -30.35
CA THR A 288 4.64 -0.05 -31.41
C THR A 288 6.04 -0.34 -30.87
N ALA A 289 6.85 -1.13 -31.60
CA ALA A 289 8.24 -1.43 -31.20
C ALA A 289 9.08 -0.17 -31.02
N GLN A 290 8.92 0.83 -31.88
CA GLN A 290 9.63 2.12 -31.75
C GLN A 290 9.19 2.90 -30.51
N GLU A 291 7.90 2.88 -30.19
CA GLU A 291 7.41 3.51 -28.97
C GLU A 291 7.91 2.78 -27.73
N LEU A 292 7.86 1.44 -27.70
CA LEU A 292 8.41 0.66 -26.60
C LEU A 292 9.91 0.91 -26.45
N TRP A 293 10.67 0.96 -27.54
CA TRP A 293 12.09 1.34 -27.51
C TRP A 293 12.32 2.71 -26.86
N ARG A 294 11.50 3.71 -27.20
CA ARG A 294 11.57 5.03 -26.55
C ARG A 294 11.24 4.97 -25.06
N ILE A 295 10.27 4.13 -24.67
CA ILE A 295 9.94 3.88 -23.26
C ILE A 295 11.13 3.24 -22.54
N LEU A 296 11.82 2.29 -23.17
CA LEU A 296 13.04 1.67 -22.62
C LEU A 296 14.16 2.69 -22.42
N HIS A 297 14.36 3.63 -23.35
CA HIS A 297 15.30 4.75 -23.14
C HIS A 297 14.92 5.61 -21.93
N ALA A 298 13.64 5.91 -21.74
CA ALA A 298 13.18 6.62 -20.56
C ALA A 298 13.40 5.79 -19.28
N TYR A 299 13.18 4.48 -19.33
CA TYR A 299 13.44 3.57 -18.22
C TYR A 299 14.91 3.59 -17.79
N VAL A 300 15.83 3.45 -18.74
CA VAL A 300 17.28 3.49 -18.48
C VAL A 300 17.68 4.81 -17.80
N ASN A 301 17.16 5.94 -18.27
CA ASN A 301 17.44 7.24 -17.64
C ASN A 301 16.93 7.32 -16.18
N GLU A 302 15.80 6.68 -15.88
CA GLU A 302 15.25 6.64 -14.51
C GLU A 302 16.08 5.72 -13.60
N ILE A 303 16.52 4.57 -14.10
CA ILE A 303 17.43 3.68 -13.37
C ILE A 303 18.79 4.33 -13.13
N ASP A 304 19.29 5.12 -14.09
CA ASP A 304 20.50 5.92 -13.89
C ASP A 304 20.36 6.95 -12.77
N LYS A 305 19.17 7.56 -12.61
CA LYS A 305 18.90 8.47 -11.47
C LYS A 305 18.91 7.70 -10.15
N LEU A 306 18.22 6.55 -10.08
CA LEU A 306 18.22 5.68 -8.91
C LEU A 306 19.64 5.23 -8.53
N ASN A 307 20.44 4.85 -9.53
CA ASN A 307 21.83 4.42 -9.34
C ASN A 307 22.75 5.56 -8.88
N LYS A 308 22.42 6.81 -9.19
CA LYS A 308 23.17 8.01 -8.77
C LYS A 308 22.73 8.55 -7.41
N LEU A 309 21.69 8.00 -6.79
CA LEU A 309 21.27 8.42 -5.45
C LEU A 309 22.42 8.27 -4.43
N PRO A 310 22.54 9.19 -3.46
CA PRO A 310 23.43 9.04 -2.32
C PRO A 310 23.20 7.71 -1.58
N ALA A 311 24.27 7.14 -1.01
CA ALA A 311 24.20 5.86 -0.29
C ALA A 311 23.15 5.84 0.84
N LYS A 312 22.96 7.00 1.49
CA LYS A 312 21.92 7.18 2.52
C LYS A 312 20.53 6.94 1.95
N GLU A 313 20.19 7.59 0.83
CA GLU A 313 18.86 7.47 0.22
C GLU A 313 18.58 6.06 -0.32
N LYS A 314 19.61 5.39 -0.87
CA LYS A 314 19.49 3.96 -1.24
C LYS A 314 19.20 3.07 -0.03
N THR A 315 19.86 3.36 1.10
CA THR A 315 19.62 2.65 2.36
C THR A 315 18.21 2.94 2.90
N ASP A 316 17.73 4.17 2.77
CA ASP A 316 16.38 4.56 3.17
C ASP A 316 15.32 3.81 2.34
N LEU A 317 15.51 3.69 1.01
CA LEU A 317 14.62 2.89 0.14
C LEU A 317 14.60 1.40 0.53
N ASP A 318 15.76 0.81 0.80
CA ASP A 318 15.86 -0.58 1.24
C ASP A 318 15.16 -0.81 2.59
N ASN A 319 15.30 0.13 3.53
CA ASN A 319 14.62 0.06 4.82
C ASN A 319 13.10 0.23 4.69
N ILE A 320 12.64 1.15 3.84
CA ILE A 320 11.21 1.33 3.55
C ILE A 320 10.65 0.06 2.92
N LEU A 321 11.37 -0.52 1.95
CA LEU A 321 10.95 -1.76 1.30
C LEU A 321 10.85 -2.91 2.29
N LYS A 322 11.84 -3.07 3.19
CA LYS A 322 11.80 -4.07 4.26
C LYS A 322 10.59 -3.87 5.17
N TYR A 323 10.30 -2.64 5.56
CA TYR A 323 9.12 -2.31 6.37
C TYR A 323 7.81 -2.74 5.66
N LEU A 324 7.65 -2.34 4.39
CA LEU A 324 6.47 -2.67 3.59
C LEU A 324 6.31 -4.19 3.42
N LYS A 325 7.40 -4.90 3.08
CA LYS A 325 7.38 -6.36 2.91
C LYS A 325 7.14 -7.11 4.20
N PHE A 326 7.59 -6.57 5.33
CA PHE A 326 7.45 -7.24 6.61
C PHE A 326 6.03 -7.12 7.16
N LEU A 327 5.44 -5.93 7.11
CA LEU A 327 4.06 -5.73 7.56
C LEU A 327 3.03 -6.12 6.50
N GLY A 328 3.48 -6.33 5.26
CA GLY A 328 2.65 -6.68 4.13
C GLY A 328 1.54 -5.65 3.91
N GLU A 329 0.32 -6.14 3.69
CA GLU A 329 -0.87 -5.31 3.54
C GLU A 329 -1.34 -4.66 4.85
N GLY A 330 -0.72 -4.99 5.99
CA GLY A 330 -0.92 -4.32 7.28
C GLY A 330 0.01 -3.13 7.50
N ALA A 331 0.89 -2.81 6.54
CA ALA A 331 1.72 -1.63 6.61
C ALA A 331 0.86 -0.35 6.59
N THR A 332 1.08 0.57 7.54
CA THR A 332 0.36 1.85 7.58
C THR A 332 1.31 3.01 7.86
N GLY A 333 0.77 4.24 7.84
CA GLY A 333 1.51 5.45 8.20
C GLY A 333 2.09 6.16 6.99
N LYS A 334 3.14 6.95 7.20
CA LYS A 334 3.78 7.75 6.15
C LYS A 334 5.29 7.53 6.17
N ILE A 335 5.89 7.47 5.00
CA ILE A 335 7.34 7.38 4.81
C ILE A 335 7.89 8.75 4.43
N ALA A 336 9.06 9.12 4.94
CA ALA A 336 9.79 10.30 4.48
C ALA A 336 10.92 9.86 3.54
N PHE A 337 10.94 10.41 2.33
CA PHE A 337 11.97 10.15 1.34
C PHE A 337 12.31 11.43 0.58
N ASN A 338 13.60 11.83 0.61
CA ASN A 338 14.10 13.06 -0.01
C ASN A 338 13.29 14.34 0.32
N GLY A 339 12.81 14.46 1.56
CA GLY A 339 11.99 15.59 2.00
C GLY A 339 10.51 15.50 1.61
N THR A 340 10.13 14.57 0.72
CA THR A 340 8.74 14.25 0.39
C THR A 340 8.19 13.26 1.40
N ARG A 341 6.95 13.48 1.85
CA ARG A 341 6.21 12.53 2.70
C ARG A 341 5.19 11.80 1.85
N ILE A 342 5.17 10.48 1.95
CA ILE A 342 4.40 9.61 1.07
C ILE A 342 3.58 8.69 1.95
N SER A 343 2.27 8.66 1.73
CA SER A 343 1.40 7.76 2.48
C SER A 343 1.67 6.31 2.09
N VAL A 344 1.77 5.42 3.08
CA VAL A 344 1.82 3.97 2.84
C VAL A 344 0.54 3.49 2.18
N ASP A 345 -0.61 4.13 2.48
CA ASP A 345 -1.90 3.85 1.82
C ASP A 345 -1.83 4.10 0.31
N PHE A 346 -1.09 5.12 -0.13
CA PHE A 346 -0.85 5.36 -1.56
C PHE A 346 -0.06 4.22 -2.17
N ILE A 347 1.02 3.79 -1.51
CA ILE A 347 1.89 2.71 -1.99
C ILE A 347 1.10 1.42 -2.12
N LEU A 348 0.36 1.06 -1.06
CA LEU A 348 -0.48 -0.13 -1.06
C LEU A 348 -1.60 -0.03 -2.11
N THR A 349 -2.25 1.12 -2.26
CA THR A 349 -3.25 1.34 -3.31
C THR A 349 -2.66 1.13 -4.70
N VAL A 350 -1.46 1.64 -4.99
CA VAL A 350 -0.80 1.43 -6.29
C VAL A 350 -0.50 -0.04 -6.54
N VAL A 351 -0.03 -0.75 -5.52
CA VAL A 351 0.30 -2.18 -5.61
C VAL A 351 -0.97 -3.02 -5.78
N LEU A 352 -1.98 -2.82 -4.93
CA LEU A 352 -3.20 -3.63 -4.89
C LEU A 352 -4.18 -3.32 -6.02
N LEU A 353 -4.27 -2.08 -6.52
CA LEU A 353 -5.08 -1.80 -7.72
C LEU A 353 -4.54 -2.50 -8.97
N GLN A 354 -3.25 -2.80 -8.98
CA GLN A 354 -2.61 -3.60 -10.04
C GLN A 354 -2.63 -5.09 -9.70
N ASP A 355 -3.33 -5.47 -8.62
CA ASP A 355 -3.44 -6.83 -8.07
C ASP A 355 -2.05 -7.47 -7.89
N GLY A 356 -1.07 -6.62 -7.54
CA GLY A 356 0.29 -7.05 -7.25
C GLY A 356 0.47 -7.39 -5.78
N ASP A 357 1.48 -8.21 -5.51
CA ASP A 357 1.84 -8.61 -4.15
C ASP A 357 2.90 -7.66 -3.56
N ILE A 358 2.64 -7.10 -2.37
CA ILE A 358 3.59 -6.22 -1.68
C ILE A 358 4.92 -6.93 -1.35
N HIS A 359 4.89 -8.24 -1.12
CA HIS A 359 6.10 -9.03 -0.85
C HIS A 359 6.99 -9.19 -2.09
N SER A 360 6.43 -9.01 -3.29
CA SER A 360 7.17 -9.05 -4.57
C SER A 360 7.85 -7.73 -4.94
N LEU A 361 7.52 -6.62 -4.26
CA LEU A 361 7.99 -5.28 -4.59
C LEU A 361 9.53 -5.18 -4.61
N THR A 362 10.16 -4.54 -5.60
CA THR A 362 11.60 -4.27 -5.58
C THR A 362 11.92 -2.82 -5.19
N VAL A 363 13.21 -2.50 -5.03
CA VAL A 363 13.65 -1.11 -4.77
C VAL A 363 13.32 -0.22 -5.97
N GLU A 364 13.48 -0.74 -7.19
CA GLU A 364 13.09 -0.07 -8.43
C GLU A 364 11.58 0.19 -8.46
N ASP A 365 10.76 -0.80 -8.11
CA ASP A 365 9.30 -0.61 -8.06
C ASP A 365 8.89 0.43 -7.01
N LEU A 366 9.52 0.41 -5.83
CA LEU A 366 9.27 1.40 -4.78
C LEU A 366 9.65 2.80 -5.25
N TRP A 367 10.82 2.96 -5.87
CA TRP A 367 11.25 4.22 -6.47
C TRP A 367 10.23 4.73 -7.50
N GLU A 368 9.71 3.85 -8.36
CA GLU A 368 8.69 4.21 -9.34
C GLU A 368 7.37 4.66 -8.71
N ILE A 369 6.94 4.03 -7.61
CA ILE A 369 5.76 4.43 -6.86
C ILE A 369 5.97 5.79 -6.21
N ILE A 370 7.15 6.05 -5.64
CA ILE A 370 7.52 7.34 -5.07
C ILE A 370 7.44 8.45 -6.13
N GLN A 371 8.01 8.22 -7.32
CA GLN A 371 7.92 9.17 -8.43
C GLN A 371 6.48 9.36 -8.93
N LEU A 372 5.65 8.32 -8.84
CA LEU A 372 4.22 8.42 -9.18
C LEU A 372 3.47 9.31 -8.20
N TYR A 373 3.78 9.20 -6.90
CA TYR A 373 3.20 10.06 -5.87
C TYR A 373 3.46 11.54 -6.18
N GLU A 374 4.71 11.93 -6.44
CA GLU A 374 5.08 13.31 -6.77
C GLU A 374 4.31 13.88 -7.98
N ILE A 375 4.02 13.03 -8.97
CA ILE A 375 3.24 13.43 -10.16
C ILE A 375 1.78 13.68 -9.79
N TYR A 376 1.16 12.81 -8.99
CA TYR A 376 -0.23 12.99 -8.58
C TYR A 376 -0.40 14.09 -7.55
N GLU A 377 0.59 14.30 -6.69
CA GLU A 377 0.67 15.44 -5.79
C GLU A 377 0.65 16.76 -6.58
N LYS A 378 1.48 16.89 -7.63
CA LYS A 378 1.46 18.06 -8.52
C LYS A 378 0.16 18.21 -9.30
N LYS A 379 -0.42 17.10 -9.78
CA LYS A 379 -1.73 17.14 -10.47
C LYS A 379 -2.84 17.63 -9.56
N LEU A 380 -2.78 17.28 -8.28
CA LEU A 380 -3.77 17.70 -7.30
C LEU A 380 -3.83 19.23 -7.21
N GLU A 381 -2.71 19.96 -7.41
CA GLU A 381 -2.68 21.44 -7.45
C GLU A 381 -3.63 22.04 -8.51
N SER A 382 -3.97 21.29 -9.56
CA SER A 382 -4.90 21.70 -10.61
C SER A 382 -6.34 21.21 -10.43
N GLU A 383 -6.61 20.43 -9.39
CA GLU A 383 -7.93 19.88 -9.08
C GLU A 383 -8.63 20.68 -7.96
N PRO A 384 -9.98 20.70 -7.90
CA PRO A 384 -10.71 21.30 -6.79
C PRO A 384 -10.31 20.67 -5.45
N GLN A 385 -9.66 21.45 -4.59
CA GLN A 385 -9.22 20.99 -3.28
C GLN A 385 -10.41 20.87 -2.33
N ASN A 386 -10.59 19.70 -1.73
CA ASN A 386 -11.54 19.56 -0.63
C ASN A 386 -10.81 19.69 0.70
N ARG A 387 -11.00 20.83 1.38
CA ARG A 387 -10.37 21.13 2.69
C ARG A 387 -10.79 20.17 3.81
N ASN A 388 -11.74 19.27 3.60
CA ASN A 388 -12.12 18.28 4.62
C ASN A 388 -11.38 16.94 4.49
N ILE A 389 -10.65 16.72 3.39
CA ILE A 389 -9.92 15.48 3.10
C ILE A 389 -8.43 15.80 3.17
N SER A 390 -7.63 14.97 3.84
CA SER A 390 -6.18 15.24 3.91
C SER A 390 -5.55 15.21 2.51
N LYS A 391 -4.49 16.01 2.31
CA LYS A 391 -3.80 16.05 1.01
C LYS A 391 -3.38 14.64 0.53
N ASP A 392 -2.85 13.82 1.42
CA ASP A 392 -2.36 12.48 1.08
C ASP A 392 -3.48 11.52 0.66
N GLU A 393 -4.64 11.59 1.33
CA GLU A 393 -5.84 10.86 0.91
C GLU A 393 -6.34 11.37 -0.45
N GLN A 394 -6.37 12.69 -0.67
CA GLN A 394 -6.76 13.26 -1.96
C GLN A 394 -5.83 12.79 -3.09
N VAL A 395 -4.51 12.72 -2.87
CA VAL A 395 -3.55 12.17 -3.84
C VAL A 395 -3.85 10.69 -4.13
N THR A 396 -4.13 9.90 -3.09
CA THR A 396 -4.47 8.47 -3.22
C THR A 396 -5.76 8.25 -3.99
N LEU A 397 -6.81 9.01 -3.67
CA LEU A 397 -8.10 8.97 -4.35
C LEU A 397 -8.00 9.46 -5.79
N LEU A 398 -7.22 10.51 -6.06
CA LEU A 398 -6.99 11.00 -7.42
C LEU A 398 -6.30 9.95 -8.29
N TYR A 399 -5.30 9.25 -7.73
CA TYR A 399 -4.68 8.10 -8.39
C TYR A 399 -5.70 6.99 -8.65
N ALA A 400 -6.46 6.57 -7.64
CA ALA A 400 -7.44 5.49 -7.76
C ALA A 400 -8.51 5.80 -8.83
N ILE A 401 -9.09 7.01 -8.80
CA ILE A 401 -10.04 7.46 -9.83
C ILE A 401 -9.39 7.41 -11.21
N THR A 402 -8.18 7.95 -11.37
CA THR A 402 -7.49 7.98 -12.66
C THR A 402 -7.21 6.58 -13.19
N TYR A 403 -6.85 5.65 -12.31
CA TYR A 403 -6.62 4.25 -12.63
C TYR A 403 -7.94 3.57 -13.07
N LEU A 404 -8.98 3.64 -12.25
CA LEU A 404 -10.28 3.02 -12.53
C LEU A 404 -10.99 3.59 -13.78
N ARG A 405 -10.73 4.85 -14.15
CA ARG A 405 -11.23 5.43 -15.41
C ARG A 405 -10.59 4.82 -16.65
N LYS A 406 -9.32 4.39 -16.54
CA LYS A 406 -8.53 3.87 -17.67
C LYS A 406 -8.65 2.36 -17.83
N HIS A 407 -8.96 1.66 -16.75
CA HIS A 407 -8.93 0.20 -16.66
C HIS A 407 -10.32 -0.34 -16.39
N LYS A 408 -10.79 -1.24 -17.27
CA LYS A 408 -12.04 -1.97 -17.07
C LYS A 408 -11.75 -3.21 -16.24
N ASP A 409 -12.74 -3.65 -15.46
CA ASP A 409 -12.71 -4.93 -14.74
C ASP A 409 -11.57 -5.07 -13.70
N VAL A 410 -11.23 -3.96 -13.02
CA VAL A 410 -10.25 -3.95 -11.92
C VAL A 410 -10.87 -4.62 -10.68
N THR A 411 -10.16 -5.61 -10.11
CA THR A 411 -10.60 -6.41 -8.95
C THR A 411 -9.84 -6.15 -7.66
N GLY A 412 -8.82 -5.29 -7.69
CA GLY A 412 -7.96 -4.97 -6.54
C GLY A 412 -8.63 -4.14 -5.44
N ASP A 413 -7.80 -3.64 -4.52
CA ASP A 413 -8.23 -2.83 -3.39
C ASP A 413 -7.69 -1.39 -3.45
N ILE A 414 -8.49 -0.46 -2.95
CA ILE A 414 -8.03 0.88 -2.56
C ILE A 414 -7.73 0.83 -1.06
N VAL A 415 -6.58 1.32 -0.63
CA VAL A 415 -6.25 1.42 0.80
C VAL A 415 -6.39 2.86 1.22
N ILE A 416 -7.19 3.09 2.27
CA ILE A 416 -7.31 4.38 2.95
C ILE A 416 -7.38 4.07 4.44
N ASP A 417 -6.57 4.77 5.22
CA ASP A 417 -6.52 4.64 6.67
C ASP A 417 -6.07 3.26 7.17
N GLY A 418 -5.30 2.53 6.35
CA GLY A 418 -4.95 1.12 6.57
C GLY A 418 -6.09 0.12 6.34
N VAL A 419 -7.27 0.57 5.88
CA VAL A 419 -8.40 -0.29 5.53
C VAL A 419 -8.37 -0.58 4.03
N LYS A 420 -8.46 -1.87 3.67
CA LYS A 420 -8.61 -2.32 2.28
C LYS A 420 -10.08 -2.23 1.87
N ILE A 421 -10.37 -1.42 0.85
CA ILE A 421 -11.70 -1.26 0.27
C ILE A 421 -11.71 -1.91 -1.13
N PRO A 422 -12.47 -3.01 -1.32
CA PRO A 422 -12.57 -3.66 -2.62
C PRO A 422 -13.10 -2.73 -3.69
N VAL A 423 -12.43 -2.69 -4.85
CA VAL A 423 -12.91 -1.91 -6.01
C VAL A 423 -14.31 -2.37 -6.43
N THR A 424 -14.60 -3.67 -6.31
CA THR A 424 -15.94 -4.22 -6.56
C THR A 424 -17.01 -3.58 -5.68
N TYR A 425 -16.72 -3.32 -4.40
CA TYR A 425 -17.62 -2.59 -3.50
C TYR A 425 -17.80 -1.14 -3.98
N VAL A 426 -16.70 -0.44 -4.28
CA VAL A 426 -16.73 0.95 -4.75
C VAL A 426 -17.57 1.09 -6.01
N LEU A 427 -17.32 0.27 -7.03
CA LEU A 427 -18.05 0.30 -8.30
C LEU A 427 -19.54 -0.04 -8.11
N ASN A 428 -19.86 -0.97 -7.22
CA ASN A 428 -21.25 -1.30 -6.88
C ASN A 428 -21.98 -0.14 -6.18
N GLN A 429 -21.32 0.58 -5.27
CA GLN A 429 -21.92 1.74 -4.60
C GLN A 429 -22.12 2.90 -5.56
N LEU A 430 -21.12 3.17 -6.42
CA LEU A 430 -21.26 4.16 -7.49
C LEU A 430 -22.48 3.87 -8.37
N LYS A 431 -22.62 2.60 -8.81
CA LYS A 431 -23.78 2.17 -9.60
C LYS A 431 -25.10 2.35 -8.87
N LYS A 432 -25.18 2.01 -7.57
CA LYS A 432 -26.37 2.23 -6.74
C LYS A 432 -26.76 3.70 -6.63
N HIS A 433 -25.79 4.60 -6.63
CA HIS A 433 -26.01 6.05 -6.60
C HIS A 433 -26.17 6.67 -8.00
N GLY A 434 -26.27 5.87 -9.06
CA GLY A 434 -26.39 6.37 -10.44
C GLY A 434 -25.15 7.10 -10.96
N GLN A 435 -23.98 6.84 -10.35
CA GLN A 435 -22.71 7.48 -10.69
C GLN A 435 -21.85 6.57 -11.57
N ASP A 436 -21.21 7.16 -12.59
CA ASP A 436 -20.23 6.50 -13.45
C ASP A 436 -18.82 6.93 -13.04
N ILE A 437 -17.91 5.96 -12.83
CA ILE A 437 -16.50 6.18 -12.47
C ILE A 437 -15.79 7.17 -13.41
N ARG A 438 -16.23 7.29 -14.66
CA ARG A 438 -15.72 8.29 -15.64
C ARG A 438 -15.86 9.73 -15.16
N ASN A 439 -16.87 10.02 -14.36
CA ASN A 439 -17.23 11.38 -13.92
C ASN A 439 -17.15 11.56 -12.40
N VAL A 440 -16.78 10.51 -11.65
CA VAL A 440 -16.68 10.56 -10.18
C VAL A 440 -15.63 11.56 -9.72
N THR A 441 -16.00 12.42 -8.78
CA THR A 441 -15.07 13.35 -8.11
C THR A 441 -14.41 12.71 -6.89
N ILE A 442 -13.32 13.30 -6.41
CA ILE A 442 -12.64 12.88 -5.16
C ILE A 442 -13.63 12.82 -3.99
N GLU A 443 -14.49 13.85 -3.86
CA GLU A 443 -15.47 13.92 -2.77
C GLU A 443 -16.52 12.80 -2.83
N GLN A 444 -17.01 12.48 -4.03
CA GLN A 444 -18.00 11.40 -4.20
C GLN A 444 -17.40 10.04 -3.83
N LEU A 445 -16.16 9.78 -4.27
CA LEU A 445 -15.46 8.55 -3.92
C LEU A 445 -15.14 8.49 -2.42
N TYR A 446 -14.69 9.61 -1.83
CA TYR A 446 -14.39 9.69 -0.41
C TYR A 446 -15.61 9.35 0.46
N LYS A 447 -16.81 9.85 0.13
CA LYS A 447 -18.05 9.51 0.87
C LYS A 447 -18.34 8.01 0.89
N ILE A 448 -18.09 7.31 -0.21
CA ILE A 448 -18.29 5.86 -0.31
C ILE A 448 -17.26 5.11 0.55
N ILE A 449 -16.01 5.57 0.51
CA ILE A 449 -14.91 4.97 1.28
C ILE A 449 -15.07 5.23 2.77
N ASP A 450 -15.37 6.46 3.18
CA ASP A 450 -15.58 6.83 4.59
C ASP A 450 -16.72 6.04 5.24
N ALA A 451 -17.82 5.83 4.50
CA ALA A 451 -18.93 4.98 4.93
C ALA A 451 -18.52 3.51 5.09
N TYR A 452 -17.61 3.02 4.24
CA TYR A 452 -17.05 1.66 4.38
C TYR A 452 -16.15 1.57 5.61
N ILE A 453 -15.19 2.47 5.75
CA ILE A 453 -14.24 2.50 6.88
C ILE A 453 -15.01 2.54 8.20
N SER A 454 -16.01 3.40 8.33
CA SER A 454 -16.86 3.51 9.53
C SER A 454 -17.54 2.19 9.94
N LYS A 455 -17.75 1.26 9.01
CA LYS A 455 -18.34 -0.06 9.29
C LYS A 455 -17.31 -1.13 9.64
N TYR A 456 -16.06 -0.99 9.21
CA TYR A 456 -15.05 -2.05 9.23
C TYR A 456 -13.80 -1.75 10.07
N ILE A 457 -13.74 -0.63 10.80
CA ILE A 457 -12.68 -0.41 11.79
C ILE A 457 -12.71 -1.57 12.82
N PRO A 458 -11.64 -2.38 12.94
CA PRO A 458 -11.59 -3.47 13.89
C PRO A 458 -11.81 -2.96 15.31
N THR A 459 -12.65 -3.62 16.10
CA THR A 459 -12.82 -3.28 17.51
C THR A 459 -11.49 -3.54 18.22
N PRO A 460 -10.92 -2.56 18.94
CA PRO A 460 -9.63 -2.74 19.58
C PRO A 460 -9.66 -3.88 20.60
N SER A 461 -8.65 -4.74 20.58
CA SER A 461 -8.53 -5.83 21.56
C SER A 461 -7.75 -5.36 22.80
N PRO A 462 -8.07 -5.84 24.01
CA PRO A 462 -7.28 -5.51 25.19
C PRO A 462 -5.82 -5.92 25.02
N LEU A 463 -4.90 -5.01 25.29
CA LEU A 463 -3.46 -5.32 25.28
C LEU A 463 -3.10 -6.13 26.53
N GLY A 464 -2.45 -7.28 26.34
CA GLY A 464 -1.90 -8.09 27.43
C GLY A 464 -0.72 -7.41 28.11
N LYS A 465 -0.30 -7.90 29.29
CA LYS A 465 0.85 -7.34 30.04
C LYS A 465 2.19 -7.43 29.29
N GLN A 466 2.29 -8.35 28.34
CA GLN A 466 3.45 -8.60 27.50
C GLN A 466 2.97 -8.87 26.07
N PRO A 467 3.76 -8.51 25.04
CA PRO A 467 3.41 -8.81 23.66
C PRO A 467 3.46 -10.32 23.40
N THR A 468 2.50 -10.83 22.62
CA THR A 468 2.55 -12.16 22.02
C THR A 468 3.74 -12.27 21.05
N GLU A 469 4.09 -13.49 20.61
CA GLU A 469 5.17 -13.63 19.62
C GLU A 469 4.88 -12.90 18.31
N GLU A 470 3.63 -12.91 17.85
CA GLU A 470 3.16 -12.13 16.70
C GLU A 470 3.34 -10.62 16.93
N GLN A 471 2.93 -10.11 18.09
CA GLN A 471 3.11 -8.71 18.44
C GLN A 471 4.61 -8.34 18.57
N LYS A 472 5.46 -9.22 19.09
CA LYS A 472 6.92 -8.99 19.15
C LYS A 472 7.52 -8.84 17.76
N ILE A 473 7.03 -9.61 16.79
CA ILE A 473 7.44 -9.54 15.38
C ILE A 473 7.02 -8.18 14.81
N GLU A 474 5.75 -7.79 14.93
CA GLU A 474 5.25 -6.48 14.48
C GLU A 474 5.99 -5.30 15.12
N LEU A 475 6.22 -5.35 16.45
CA LEU A 475 6.97 -4.33 17.18
C LEU A 475 8.40 -4.18 16.67
N ARG A 476 9.08 -5.28 16.28
CA ARG A 476 10.45 -5.17 15.74
C ARG A 476 10.46 -4.39 14.43
N ALA A 477 9.52 -4.63 13.53
CA ALA A 477 9.48 -3.86 12.28
C ALA A 477 9.11 -2.40 12.49
N ILE A 478 8.17 -2.11 13.40
CA ILE A 478 7.88 -0.73 13.79
C ILE A 478 9.13 -0.05 14.36
N ILE A 479 9.89 -0.75 15.21
CA ILE A 479 11.15 -0.24 15.77
C ILE A 479 12.18 0.01 14.69
N ASP A 480 12.40 -0.94 13.79
CA ASP A 480 13.39 -0.81 12.71
C ASP A 480 13.03 0.36 11.78
N PHE A 481 11.73 0.52 11.49
CA PHE A 481 11.22 1.68 10.76
C PHE A 481 11.45 3.00 11.50
N LEU A 482 11.07 3.08 12.78
CA LEU A 482 11.29 4.27 13.61
C LEU A 482 12.79 4.60 13.74
N LYS A 483 13.66 3.60 13.80
CA LYS A 483 15.12 3.78 13.82
C LYS A 483 15.67 4.30 12.51
N ALA A 484 15.15 3.80 11.38
CA ALA A 484 15.55 4.23 10.05
C ALA A 484 15.10 5.67 9.77
N GLN A 485 13.84 5.99 10.06
CA GLN A 485 13.25 7.31 9.80
C GLN A 485 13.64 8.35 10.86
N GLY A 486 13.94 7.91 12.09
CA GLY A 486 14.32 8.77 13.20
C GLY A 486 13.23 9.80 13.52
N SER A 487 13.63 11.06 13.67
CA SER A 487 12.72 12.20 13.91
C SER A 487 11.79 12.53 12.73
N ASN A 488 12.02 11.94 11.57
CA ASN A 488 11.23 12.19 10.37
C ASN A 488 10.09 11.17 10.21
N ALA A 489 9.98 10.19 11.11
CA ALA A 489 8.87 9.25 11.14
C ALA A 489 7.56 9.99 11.40
N VAL A 490 6.52 9.67 10.63
CA VAL A 490 5.23 10.37 10.64
C VAL A 490 4.06 9.41 10.41
N GLY A 491 2.85 9.81 10.84
CA GLY A 491 1.63 9.01 10.68
C GLY A 491 1.29 8.13 11.89
N SER A 492 0.69 6.97 11.64
CA SER A 492 0.25 6.04 12.68
C SER A 492 0.43 4.58 12.25
N PHE A 493 0.52 3.69 13.23
CA PHE A 493 0.58 2.23 13.05
C PHE A 493 -0.68 1.57 13.61
N ILE A 494 -1.15 0.48 13.00
CA ILE A 494 -2.21 -0.34 13.59
C ILE A 494 -1.56 -1.51 14.32
N LEU A 495 -1.88 -1.69 15.61
CA LEU A 495 -1.44 -2.82 16.42
C LEU A 495 -2.60 -3.34 17.27
N SER A 496 -2.99 -4.60 17.08
CA SER A 496 -4.10 -5.23 17.82
C SER A 496 -5.43 -4.45 17.75
N GLY A 497 -5.69 -3.80 16.62
CA GLY A 497 -6.86 -2.95 16.40
C GLY A 497 -6.74 -1.53 16.99
N HIS A 498 -5.64 -1.22 17.69
CA HIS A 498 -5.34 0.14 18.14
C HIS A 498 -4.53 0.88 17.09
N ARG A 499 -5.01 2.07 16.70
CA ARG A 499 -4.22 3.00 15.90
C ARG A 499 -3.31 3.81 16.82
N ILE A 500 -2.00 3.60 16.72
CA ILE A 500 -0.99 4.23 17.54
C ILE A 500 -0.30 5.36 16.76
N SER A 501 -0.36 6.57 17.29
CA SER A 501 0.27 7.75 16.69
C SER A 501 1.80 7.70 16.81
N VAL A 502 2.52 7.85 15.68
CA VAL A 502 3.99 8.01 15.68
C VAL A 502 4.38 9.23 16.49
N ARG A 503 3.59 10.30 16.40
CA ARG A 503 3.79 11.53 17.16
C ARG A 503 3.82 11.26 18.66
N PHE A 504 2.85 10.52 19.16
CA PHE A 504 2.80 10.18 20.57
C PHE A 504 4.04 9.40 20.98
N ILE A 505 4.49 8.43 20.17
CA ILE A 505 5.69 7.65 20.44
C ILE A 505 6.91 8.57 20.56
N LEU A 506 7.13 9.45 19.58
CA LEU A 506 8.28 10.37 19.57
C LEU A 506 8.23 11.37 20.73
N ASN A 507 7.05 11.92 21.04
CA ASN A 507 6.86 12.81 22.18
C ASN A 507 7.12 12.11 23.51
N TYR A 508 6.62 10.89 23.68
CA TYR A 508 6.86 10.10 24.88
C TYR A 508 8.35 9.83 25.07
N LEU A 509 9.06 9.44 24.00
CA LEU A 509 10.51 9.22 24.04
C LEU A 509 11.24 10.49 24.47
N ALA A 510 10.93 11.63 23.87
CA ALA A 510 11.53 12.92 24.19
C ALA A 510 11.29 13.33 25.66
N GLN A 511 10.05 13.22 26.14
CA GLN A 511 9.69 13.55 27.53
C GLN A 511 10.42 12.68 28.57
N HIS A 512 10.75 11.45 28.21
CA HIS A 512 11.42 10.50 29.12
C HIS A 512 12.93 10.40 28.88
N GLY A 513 13.52 11.27 28.03
CA GLY A 513 14.95 11.24 27.72
C GLY A 513 15.41 9.96 27.01
N LEU A 514 14.48 9.27 26.33
CA LEU A 514 14.75 8.03 25.60
C LEU A 514 15.11 8.33 24.15
N ASN A 515 16.00 7.52 23.57
CA ASN A 515 16.45 7.69 22.19
C ASN A 515 15.84 6.62 21.28
N VAL A 516 15.21 7.03 20.18
CA VAL A 516 14.62 6.12 19.18
C VAL A 516 15.63 5.07 18.68
N LYS A 517 16.92 5.41 18.59
CA LYS A 517 18.00 4.49 18.18
C LYS A 517 18.18 3.30 19.12
N ASN A 518 17.85 3.47 20.40
CA ASN A 518 17.98 2.44 21.43
C ASN A 518 16.64 1.79 21.78
N LEU A 519 15.56 2.15 21.08
CA LEU A 519 14.21 1.66 21.35
C LEU A 519 14.16 0.13 21.30
N THR A 520 13.67 -0.46 22.38
CA THR A 520 13.43 -1.90 22.52
C THR A 520 11.94 -2.24 22.37
N ALA A 521 11.63 -3.50 22.08
CA ALA A 521 10.24 -3.98 21.98
C ALA A 521 9.45 -3.76 23.27
N GLN A 522 10.10 -3.92 24.43
CA GLN A 522 9.47 -3.73 25.73
C GLN A 522 9.18 -2.25 26.02
N GLU A 523 10.08 -1.34 25.63
CA GLU A 523 9.85 0.10 25.74
C GLU A 523 8.74 0.55 24.80
N LEU A 524 8.76 0.11 23.53
CA LEU A 524 7.68 0.45 22.59
C LEU A 524 6.34 -0.11 23.08
N TRP A 525 6.30 -1.34 23.60
CA TRP A 525 5.08 -1.90 24.19
C TRP A 525 4.56 -1.06 25.38
N ARG A 526 5.45 -0.57 26.24
CA ARG A 526 5.08 0.33 27.34
C ARG A 526 4.52 1.66 26.83
N ILE A 527 5.11 2.23 25.78
CA ILE A 527 4.63 3.46 25.15
C ILE A 527 3.24 3.25 24.56
N ILE A 528 3.01 2.11 23.92
CA ILE A 528 1.71 1.73 23.36
C ILE A 528 0.66 1.55 24.47
N HIS A 529 1.02 0.95 25.61
CA HIS A 529 0.11 0.92 26.75
C HIS A 529 -0.23 2.31 27.28
N ALA A 530 0.75 3.23 27.34
CA ALA A 530 0.49 4.61 27.72
C ALA A 530 -0.47 5.28 26.73
N TYR A 531 -0.26 5.05 25.43
CA TYR A 531 -1.15 5.52 24.37
C TYR A 531 -2.59 5.03 24.56
N VAL A 532 -2.78 3.71 24.71
CA VAL A 532 -4.11 3.11 24.88
C VAL A 532 -4.80 3.61 26.16
N ASN A 533 -4.04 3.80 27.24
CA ASN A 533 -4.61 4.40 28.45
C ASN A 533 -5.09 5.84 28.22
N GLU A 534 -4.39 6.64 27.42
CA GLU A 534 -4.83 8.00 27.07
C GLU A 534 -6.06 7.98 26.15
N THR A 535 -6.13 7.08 25.19
CA THR A 535 -7.32 6.94 24.33
C THR A 535 -8.52 6.40 25.12
N ASP A 536 -8.30 5.54 26.11
CA ASP A 536 -9.34 5.09 27.04
C ASP A 536 -9.87 6.22 27.92
N LYS A 537 -9.03 7.19 28.31
CA LYS A 537 -9.51 8.41 29.00
C LYS A 537 -10.39 9.23 28.08
N LEU A 538 -9.98 9.46 26.82
CA LEU A 538 -10.81 10.13 25.81
C LEU A 538 -12.15 9.41 25.63
N ASN A 539 -12.14 8.07 25.58
CA ASN A 539 -13.34 7.25 25.47
C ASN A 539 -14.23 7.30 26.72
N LYS A 540 -13.71 7.71 27.87
CA LYS A 540 -14.48 7.91 29.12
C LYS A 540 -14.96 9.35 29.32
N LEU A 541 -14.55 10.30 28.48
CA LEU A 541 -15.03 11.68 28.57
C LEU A 541 -16.56 11.76 28.41
N PRO A 542 -17.22 12.71 29.09
CA PRO A 542 -18.62 13.02 28.87
C PRO A 542 -18.94 13.25 27.38
N ALA A 543 -20.15 12.85 26.96
CA ALA A 543 -20.57 12.97 25.55
C ALA A 543 -20.49 14.42 25.03
N LYS A 544 -20.72 15.40 25.91
CA LYS A 544 -20.57 16.83 25.61
C LYS A 544 -19.12 17.15 25.22
N GLU A 545 -18.15 16.81 26.05
CA GLU A 545 -16.73 17.10 25.79
C GLU A 545 -16.21 16.42 24.52
N LYS A 546 -16.63 15.18 24.24
CA LYS A 546 -16.31 14.52 22.96
C LYS A 546 -16.90 15.26 21.76
N THR A 547 -18.10 15.81 21.93
CA THR A 547 -18.75 16.62 20.89
C THR A 547 -18.00 17.94 20.71
N ASP A 548 -17.58 18.58 21.80
CA ASP A 548 -16.82 19.83 21.77
C ASP A 548 -15.47 19.62 21.07
N LEU A 549 -14.74 18.52 21.35
CA LEU A 549 -13.51 18.17 20.62
C LEU A 549 -13.75 17.99 19.11
N ARG A 550 -14.84 17.33 18.70
CA ARG A 550 -15.19 17.18 17.28
C ARG A 550 -15.47 18.54 16.62
N LYS A 551 -16.15 19.44 17.32
CA LYS A 551 -16.45 20.79 16.82
C LYS A 551 -15.21 21.66 16.72
N ILE A 552 -14.35 21.63 17.74
CA ILE A 552 -13.04 22.30 17.73
C ILE A 552 -12.21 21.79 16.55
N LEU A 553 -12.09 20.47 16.40
CA LEU A 553 -11.35 19.87 15.29
C LEU A 553 -11.91 20.31 13.94
N LYS A 554 -13.25 20.28 13.77
CA LYS A 554 -13.91 20.73 12.54
C LYS A 554 -13.60 22.20 12.24
N TYR A 555 -13.59 23.06 13.25
CA TYR A 555 -13.25 24.47 13.12
C TYR A 555 -11.78 24.69 12.74
N LEU A 556 -10.85 24.00 13.41
CA LEU A 556 -9.42 24.06 13.08
C LEU A 556 -9.15 23.59 11.65
N LYS A 557 -9.76 22.47 11.23
CA LYS A 557 -9.69 21.99 9.84
C LYS A 557 -10.28 22.99 8.86
N PHE A 558 -11.35 23.69 9.23
CA PHE A 558 -11.97 24.68 8.35
C PHE A 558 -11.07 25.90 8.12
N LEU A 559 -10.49 26.45 9.19
CA LEU A 559 -9.60 27.61 9.12
C LEU A 559 -8.24 27.30 8.48
N GLY A 560 -7.76 26.07 8.61
CA GLY A 560 -6.47 25.66 8.06
C GLY A 560 -5.29 26.22 8.85
N GLU A 561 -4.15 26.36 8.17
CA GLU A 561 -2.86 26.78 8.76
C GLU A 561 -2.83 28.26 9.19
N GLY A 562 -3.81 29.08 8.77
CA GLY A 562 -3.93 30.49 9.15
C GLY A 562 -4.78 30.73 10.41
N ALA A 563 -5.18 29.69 11.11
CA ALA A 563 -5.97 29.81 12.33
C ALA A 563 -5.13 30.45 13.46
N THR A 564 -5.71 31.42 14.17
CA THR A 564 -5.08 32.11 15.31
C THR A 564 -6.02 32.19 16.50
N GLY A 565 -5.49 32.54 17.66
CA GLY A 565 -6.25 32.72 18.90
C GLY A 565 -6.17 31.53 19.85
N GLU A 566 -7.23 31.34 20.64
CA GLU A 566 -7.30 30.37 21.73
C GLU A 566 -8.55 29.50 21.57
N ILE A 567 -8.44 28.24 21.98
CA ILE A 567 -9.59 27.37 22.21
C ILE A 567 -9.75 27.14 23.72
N ALA A 568 -10.97 27.18 24.22
CA ALA A 568 -11.29 26.73 25.56
C ALA A 568 -11.73 25.26 25.51
N PHE A 569 -11.07 24.41 26.30
CA PHE A 569 -11.47 23.03 26.50
C PHE A 569 -11.31 22.64 27.97
N ASN A 570 -12.40 22.20 28.60
CA ASN A 570 -12.44 21.81 30.02
C ASN A 570 -11.85 22.85 31.00
N GLY A 571 -12.05 24.14 30.72
CA GLY A 571 -11.52 25.24 31.53
C GLY A 571 -10.07 25.65 31.22
N THR A 572 -9.33 24.84 30.45
CA THR A 572 -7.99 25.16 29.95
C THR A 572 -8.10 25.97 28.65
N ARG A 573 -7.30 27.03 28.51
CA ARG A 573 -7.16 27.80 27.27
C ARG A 573 -5.92 27.31 26.54
N ILE A 574 -6.11 26.78 25.34
CA ILE A 574 -5.01 26.26 24.52
C ILE A 574 -4.82 27.18 23.32
N SER A 575 -3.57 27.57 23.06
CA SER A 575 -3.22 28.34 21.88
C SER A 575 -3.41 27.55 20.60
N VAL A 576 -4.08 28.13 19.61
CA VAL A 576 -4.20 27.55 18.26
C VAL A 576 -2.82 27.43 17.61
N ASP A 577 -1.92 28.40 17.84
CA ASP A 577 -0.53 28.36 17.36
C ASP A 577 0.23 27.15 17.91
N PHE A 578 0.00 26.78 19.16
CA PHE A 578 0.57 25.55 19.74
C PHE A 578 0.06 24.31 19.01
N ILE A 579 -1.26 24.22 18.79
CA ILE A 579 -1.87 23.06 18.12
C ILE A 579 -1.32 22.91 16.70
N LEU A 580 -1.28 24.00 15.94
CA LEU A 580 -0.73 24.03 14.60
C LEU A 580 0.77 23.70 14.60
N THR A 581 1.55 24.29 15.51
CA THR A 581 2.98 24.01 15.65
C THR A 581 3.25 22.54 15.95
N VAL A 582 2.49 21.90 16.85
CA VAL A 582 2.64 20.47 17.16
C VAL A 582 2.26 19.61 15.94
N ALA A 583 1.22 19.97 15.19
CA ALA A 583 0.82 19.26 13.98
C ALA A 583 1.87 19.36 12.87
N LEU A 584 2.40 20.55 12.62
CA LEU A 584 3.29 20.87 11.49
C LEU A 584 4.76 20.52 11.75
N LEU A 585 5.25 20.63 13.00
CA LEU A 585 6.64 20.24 13.34
C LEU A 585 6.89 18.76 13.10
N GLN A 586 5.86 17.94 13.31
CA GLN A 586 5.92 16.51 13.06
C GLN A 586 5.31 16.14 11.73
N GLY A 587 5.14 17.12 10.85
CA GLY A 587 4.88 16.85 9.46
C GLY A 587 3.51 16.36 9.07
N GLY A 588 2.56 16.47 9.99
CA GLY A 588 1.15 16.35 9.69
C GLY A 588 0.62 17.61 9.01
N ASP A 589 -0.62 17.50 8.57
CA ASP A 589 -1.47 18.59 8.13
C ASP A 589 -2.60 18.72 9.16
N ILE A 590 -3.08 19.93 9.47
CA ILE A 590 -4.25 20.15 10.34
C ILE A 590 -5.45 19.31 9.86
N HIS A 591 -5.60 19.12 8.54
CA HIS A 591 -6.66 18.31 7.96
C HIS A 591 -6.53 16.80 8.25
N SER A 592 -5.31 16.33 8.54
CA SER A 592 -5.03 14.95 8.93
C SER A 592 -5.24 14.65 10.42
N LEU A 593 -5.45 15.67 11.26
CA LEU A 593 -5.67 15.47 12.69
C LEU A 593 -7.00 14.73 12.93
N THR A 594 -6.97 13.73 13.80
CA THR A 594 -8.16 13.09 14.36
C THR A 594 -8.58 13.73 15.70
N VAL A 595 -9.71 13.29 16.26
CA VAL A 595 -10.11 13.71 17.62
C VAL A 595 -9.12 13.23 18.67
N VAL A 596 -8.54 12.05 18.45
CA VAL A 596 -7.52 11.47 19.32
C VAL A 596 -6.26 12.32 19.28
N ASP A 597 -5.85 12.71 18.07
CA ASP A 597 -4.73 13.62 17.86
C ASP A 597 -4.91 14.97 18.55
N LEU A 598 -6.09 15.58 18.44
CA LEU A 598 -6.39 16.84 19.12
C LEU A 598 -6.33 16.68 20.65
N TRP A 599 -6.89 15.59 21.17
CA TRP A 599 -6.81 15.27 22.60
C TRP A 599 -5.36 15.13 23.08
N GLU A 600 -4.52 14.40 22.34
CA GLU A 600 -3.10 14.25 22.65
C GLU A 600 -2.35 15.59 22.69
N ILE A 601 -2.64 16.48 21.73
CA ILE A 601 -2.04 17.83 21.69
C ILE A 601 -2.47 18.65 22.91
N ILE A 602 -3.74 18.58 23.30
CA ILE A 602 -4.25 19.29 24.49
C ILE A 602 -3.53 18.79 25.76
N GLN A 603 -3.38 17.47 25.91
CA GLN A 603 -2.64 16.90 27.05
C GLN A 603 -1.16 17.30 27.02
N LEU A 604 -0.55 17.36 25.83
CA LEU A 604 0.82 17.85 25.66
C LEU A 604 0.96 19.32 26.07
N TYR A 605 -0.03 20.16 25.73
CA TYR A 605 -0.08 21.57 26.12
C TYR A 605 -0.03 21.72 27.64
N GLU A 606 -0.89 21.00 28.37
CA GLU A 606 -0.94 21.04 29.84
C GLU A 606 0.40 20.63 30.50
N VAL A 607 1.14 19.69 29.89
CA VAL A 607 2.47 19.29 30.37
C VAL A 607 3.47 20.44 30.23
N TYR A 608 3.50 21.11 29.08
CA TYR A 608 4.42 22.21 28.83
C TYR A 608 4.02 23.49 29.57
N GLU A 609 2.74 23.73 29.77
CA GLU A 609 2.23 24.84 30.59
C GLU A 609 2.70 24.67 32.05
N LYS A 610 2.48 23.50 32.67
CA LYS A 610 2.97 23.21 34.03
C LYS A 610 4.49 23.28 34.13
N LYS A 611 5.21 22.82 33.10
CA LYS A 611 6.67 22.91 33.06
C LYS A 611 7.11 24.37 33.03
N LEU A 612 6.49 25.19 32.19
CA LEU A 612 6.75 26.62 32.13
C LEU A 612 6.45 27.29 33.47
N GLU A 613 5.33 26.97 34.13
CA GLU A 613 4.99 27.47 35.48
C GLU A 613 6.06 27.11 36.53
N SER A 614 6.62 25.89 36.44
CA SER A 614 7.69 25.46 37.35
C SER A 614 9.03 26.17 37.08
N GLU A 615 9.30 26.53 35.82
CA GLU A 615 10.52 27.24 35.40
C GLU A 615 10.40 28.77 35.59
N SER A 616 9.18 29.32 35.52
CA SER A 616 8.86 30.75 35.62
C SER A 616 8.79 31.29 37.04
N GLN A 617 8.82 30.43 38.08
CA GLN A 617 9.02 30.86 39.47
C GLN A 617 10.31 31.70 39.68
N ASN A 618 11.21 31.76 38.67
CA ASN A 618 12.40 32.61 38.65
C ASN A 618 12.45 33.69 37.54
N ARG A 619 11.44 33.83 36.65
CA ARG A 619 11.42 34.85 35.57
C ARG A 619 9.99 35.26 35.17
N ASN A 620 9.78 36.55 34.90
CA ASN A 620 8.54 37.11 34.31
C ASN A 620 8.32 36.59 32.87
N ILE A 621 7.94 35.32 32.74
CA ILE A 621 7.60 34.66 31.48
C ILE A 621 6.19 34.10 31.67
N SER A 622 5.20 34.75 31.06
CA SER A 622 3.80 34.32 31.13
C SER A 622 3.06 34.73 29.85
N GLY A 623 3.13 33.87 28.84
CA GLY A 623 2.34 34.01 27.62
C GLY A 623 2.19 32.68 26.89
N TYR A 624 1.09 32.51 26.17
CA TYR A 624 0.82 31.32 25.35
C TYR A 624 1.93 31.01 24.32
N GLU A 625 2.57 32.06 23.79
CA GLU A 625 3.75 31.95 22.93
C GLU A 625 4.91 31.22 23.62
N ASP A 626 5.10 31.45 24.93
CA ASP A 626 6.21 30.85 25.68
C ASP A 626 6.05 29.33 25.80
N VAL A 627 4.81 28.83 25.94
CA VAL A 627 4.51 27.39 25.93
C VAL A 627 4.87 26.79 24.56
N THR A 628 4.48 27.46 23.47
CA THR A 628 4.84 27.05 22.10
C THR A 628 6.34 27.07 21.88
N LEU A 629 7.04 28.13 22.26
CA LEU A 629 8.48 28.25 22.08
C LEU A 629 9.27 27.29 22.98
N LEU A 630 8.79 27.00 24.19
CA LEU A 630 9.37 25.97 25.05
C LEU A 630 9.28 24.60 24.36
N TYR A 631 8.09 24.22 23.88
CA TYR A 631 7.92 22.99 23.09
C TYR A 631 8.83 22.94 21.87
N VAL A 632 8.86 24.01 21.06
CA VAL A 632 9.74 24.11 19.87
C VAL A 632 11.20 23.91 20.26
N THR A 633 11.66 24.58 21.31
CA THR A 633 13.06 24.51 21.77
C THR A 633 13.45 23.08 22.14
N GLU A 634 12.64 22.41 22.97
CA GLU A 634 12.91 21.03 23.36
C GLU A 634 12.80 20.06 22.20
N HIS A 635 11.81 20.28 21.33
CA HIS A 635 11.63 19.46 20.14
C HIS A 635 12.85 19.55 19.22
N LEU A 636 13.40 20.75 18.98
CA LEU A 636 14.59 20.96 18.15
C LEU A 636 15.87 20.38 18.79
N ARG A 637 16.04 20.50 20.11
CA ARG A 637 17.18 19.88 20.82
C ARG A 637 17.18 18.36 20.66
N ASN A 638 16.00 17.75 20.85
CA ASN A 638 15.83 16.31 20.79
C ASN A 638 15.83 15.78 19.35
N HIS A 639 15.47 16.62 18.38
CA HIS A 639 15.32 16.26 16.97
C HIS A 639 16.01 17.28 16.03
N PRO A 640 17.35 17.39 16.05
CA PRO A 640 18.08 18.43 15.32
C PRO A 640 18.01 18.32 13.78
N GLY A 641 17.44 17.22 13.26
CA GLY A 641 17.19 17.00 11.82
C GLY A 641 15.73 17.13 11.41
N VAL A 642 14.84 17.59 12.29
CA VAL A 642 13.40 17.69 12.00
C VAL A 642 13.12 18.70 10.89
N THR A 643 12.18 18.34 10.02
CA THR A 643 11.65 19.21 8.96
C THR A 643 10.18 19.51 9.23
N GLY A 644 9.81 20.78 9.15
CA GLY A 644 8.44 21.22 9.44
C GLY A 644 8.31 22.73 9.49
N LYS A 645 7.18 23.18 10.03
CA LYS A 645 6.89 24.60 10.24
C LYS A 645 6.51 24.85 11.70
N ILE A 646 6.85 26.03 12.19
CA ILE A 646 6.44 26.56 13.50
C ILE A 646 5.40 27.65 13.22
N VAL A 647 4.31 27.70 13.96
CA VAL A 647 3.27 28.73 13.79
C VAL A 647 3.30 29.66 14.98
N ILE A 648 3.44 30.95 14.71
CA ILE A 648 3.37 32.03 15.71
C ILE A 648 2.62 33.20 15.10
N ASP A 649 1.57 33.67 15.78
CA ASP A 649 0.63 34.69 15.31
C ASP A 649 0.06 34.37 13.91
N GLY A 650 -0.23 33.08 13.66
CA GLY A 650 -0.72 32.60 12.35
C GLY A 650 0.31 32.63 11.21
N VAL A 651 1.57 32.98 11.49
CA VAL A 651 2.65 32.97 10.50
C VAL A 651 3.39 31.64 10.59
N GLU A 652 3.46 30.94 9.46
CA GLU A 652 4.26 29.74 9.32
C GLU A 652 5.75 30.05 9.10
N ILE A 653 6.59 29.49 9.97
CA ILE A 653 8.04 29.70 9.99
C ILE A 653 8.70 28.35 9.69
N PRO A 654 9.37 28.20 8.54
CA PRO A 654 10.08 26.97 8.23
C PRO A 654 11.15 26.67 9.28
N VAL A 655 11.19 25.45 9.82
CA VAL A 655 12.23 25.05 10.80
C VAL A 655 13.63 25.26 10.25
N ILE A 656 13.82 25.01 8.94
CA ILE A 656 15.11 25.22 8.29
C ILE A 656 15.59 26.67 8.37
N TYR A 657 14.68 27.64 8.40
CA TYR A 657 15.03 29.04 8.62
C TYR A 657 15.59 29.22 10.04
N VAL A 658 14.90 28.68 11.06
CA VAL A 658 15.36 28.76 12.45
C VAL A 658 16.72 28.10 12.62
N LEU A 659 16.91 26.88 12.12
CA LEU A 659 18.17 26.16 12.18
C LEU A 659 19.31 26.92 11.48
N LEU A 660 19.04 27.53 10.32
CA LEU A 660 20.02 28.33 9.60
C LEU A 660 20.41 29.60 10.36
N GLN A 661 19.45 30.26 11.01
CA GLN A 661 19.72 31.45 11.83
C GLN A 661 20.52 31.10 13.09
N LEU A 662 20.20 30.00 13.77
CA LEU A 662 20.98 29.49 14.90
C LEU A 662 22.43 29.22 14.47
N LYS A 663 22.62 28.54 13.33
CA LYS A 663 23.94 28.27 12.76
C LYS A 663 24.72 29.54 12.42
N ILE A 664 24.06 30.55 11.83
CA ILE A 664 24.68 31.86 11.53
C ILE A 664 25.13 32.56 12.82
N ARG A 665 24.36 32.41 13.90
CA ARG A 665 24.68 32.96 15.22
C ARG A 665 25.72 32.14 16.00
N GLY A 666 26.17 31.00 15.46
CA GLY A 666 27.11 30.10 16.14
C GLY A 666 26.48 29.35 17.32
N GLU A 667 25.15 29.25 17.37
CA GLU A 667 24.43 28.60 18.46
C GLU A 667 24.30 27.09 18.19
N ASP A 668 24.67 26.26 19.18
CA ASP A 668 24.48 24.81 19.10
C ASP A 668 23.03 24.44 19.39
N ILE A 669 22.40 23.78 18.41
CA ILE A 669 21.02 23.28 18.49
C ILE A 669 20.79 22.39 19.71
N ARG A 670 21.81 21.68 20.19
CA ARG A 670 21.69 20.77 21.35
C ARG A 670 21.58 21.52 22.68
N THR A 671 22.02 22.77 22.73
CA THR A 671 22.01 23.60 23.94
C THR A 671 21.16 24.87 23.79
N VAL A 672 20.52 25.08 22.64
CA VAL A 672 19.75 26.30 22.33
C VAL A 672 18.62 26.51 23.34
N THR A 673 18.38 27.73 23.78
CA THR A 673 17.31 28.08 24.74
C THR A 673 16.14 28.80 24.06
N THR A 674 15.00 28.84 24.74
CA THR A 674 13.81 29.59 24.30
C THR A 674 14.13 31.06 24.01
N GLU A 675 14.99 31.68 24.82
CA GLU A 675 15.44 33.07 24.64
C GLU A 675 16.30 33.29 23.39
N GLN A 676 16.97 32.25 22.91
CA GLN A 676 17.75 32.31 21.67
C GLN A 676 16.87 32.13 20.43
N ILE A 677 15.83 31.29 20.53
CA ILE A 677 14.87 31.04 19.44
C ILE A 677 13.88 32.19 19.28
N ARG A 678 13.36 32.75 20.38
CA ARG A 678 12.37 33.85 20.39
C ARG A 678 12.69 34.99 19.40
N PRO A 679 13.87 35.63 19.42
CA PRO A 679 14.17 36.73 18.51
C PRO A 679 14.25 36.29 17.04
N ILE A 680 14.59 35.03 16.74
CA ILE A 680 14.65 34.51 15.36
C ILE A 680 13.23 34.40 14.79
N VAL A 681 12.35 33.77 15.56
CA VAL A 681 10.95 33.56 15.21
C VAL A 681 10.23 34.91 15.07
N ARG A 682 10.36 35.81 16.06
CA ARG A 682 9.74 37.14 16.03
C ARG A 682 10.23 38.00 14.86
N ALA A 683 11.52 37.95 14.51
CA ALA A 683 12.03 38.65 13.33
C ALA A 683 11.40 38.16 12.03
N TYR A 684 11.11 36.86 11.92
CA TYR A 684 10.43 36.30 10.75
C TYR A 684 8.97 36.76 10.67
N VAL A 685 8.22 36.68 11.77
CA VAL A 685 6.82 37.15 11.86
C VAL A 685 6.70 38.61 11.45
N ILE A 686 7.57 39.49 11.98
CA ILE A 686 7.60 40.92 11.63
C ILE A 686 7.85 41.13 10.13
N ARG A 687 8.72 40.31 9.51
CA ARG A 687 9.01 40.41 8.08
C ARG A 687 7.83 39.93 7.22
N ALA A 688 7.18 38.84 7.61
CA ALA A 688 6.02 38.29 6.90
C ALA A 688 4.81 39.25 6.93
N ASN A 689 4.56 39.91 8.07
CA ASN A 689 3.44 40.83 8.24
C ASN A 689 3.64 42.22 7.59
N ARG A 690 4.76 42.47 6.89
CA ARG A 690 4.97 43.70 6.10
C ARG A 690 4.36 43.64 4.69
N ILE A 691 3.72 42.53 4.32
CA ILE A 691 3.01 42.39 3.03
C ILE A 691 1.56 42.86 3.23
N PRO A 692 1.06 43.87 2.48
CA PRO A 692 -0.28 44.40 2.69
C PRO A 692 -1.35 43.37 2.31
N LEU A 693 -2.29 43.11 3.23
CA LEU A 693 -3.52 42.36 2.96
C LEU A 693 -4.41 43.17 2.01
N ILE A 694 -4.72 42.62 0.84
CA ILE A 694 -5.70 43.20 -0.09
C ILE A 694 -7.09 42.76 0.39
N PRO A 695 -7.96 43.68 0.86
CA PRO A 695 -9.29 43.30 1.27
C PRO A 695 -10.11 42.81 0.07
N ILE A 696 -10.69 41.62 0.19
CA ILE A 696 -11.63 41.08 -0.79
C ILE A 696 -13.02 41.68 -0.49
N PRO A 697 -13.67 42.38 -1.43
CA PRO A 697 -14.99 42.95 -1.20
C PRO A 697 -16.03 41.84 -1.01
N LEU A 698 -16.76 41.88 0.11
CA LEU A 698 -17.92 41.01 0.34
C LEU A 698 -19.07 41.44 -0.57
N GLY A 699 -19.58 40.52 -1.39
CA GLY A 699 -20.75 40.73 -2.24
C GLY A 699 -22.05 40.91 -1.42
N LYS A 700 -23.10 41.46 -2.06
CA LYS A 700 -24.38 41.80 -1.39
C LYS A 700 -25.20 40.60 -0.89
N GLN A 701 -24.87 39.37 -1.29
CA GLN A 701 -25.50 38.14 -0.80
C GLN A 701 -24.43 37.06 -0.56
N PRO A 702 -24.48 36.33 0.57
CA PRO A 702 -23.57 35.25 0.85
C PRO A 702 -23.85 34.06 -0.07
N THR A 703 -22.81 33.54 -0.71
CA THR A 703 -22.85 32.29 -1.48
C THR A 703 -23.10 31.09 -0.56
N GLN A 704 -23.52 29.95 -1.11
CA GLN A 704 -23.73 28.72 -0.32
C GLN A 704 -22.45 28.27 0.42
N ALA A 705 -21.28 28.49 -0.18
CA ALA A 705 -19.99 28.31 0.48
C ALA A 705 -19.92 29.22 1.72
N GLN A 706 -20.13 30.53 1.57
CA GLN A 706 -20.11 31.49 2.68
C GLN A 706 -21.16 31.21 3.77
N ILE A 707 -22.33 30.68 3.43
CA ILE A 707 -23.33 30.22 4.41
C ILE A 707 -22.79 29.03 5.20
N THR A 708 -22.17 28.06 4.53
CA THR A 708 -21.54 26.89 5.17
C THR A 708 -20.36 27.33 6.06
N GLU A 709 -19.59 28.33 5.65
CA GLU A 709 -18.53 28.94 6.46
C GLU A 709 -19.08 29.57 7.74
N LEU A 710 -20.15 30.37 7.61
CA LEU A 710 -20.82 31.00 8.76
C LEU A 710 -21.41 29.98 9.73
N ASP A 711 -22.01 28.89 9.22
CA ASP A 711 -22.56 27.83 10.06
C ASP A 711 -21.48 27.11 10.89
N ILE A 712 -20.30 26.87 10.32
CA ILE A 712 -19.15 26.30 11.04
C ILE A 712 -18.66 27.25 12.14
N ILE A 713 -18.55 28.55 11.83
CA ILE A 713 -18.12 29.57 12.81
C ILE A 713 -19.15 29.70 13.93
N ILE A 714 -20.45 29.77 13.61
CA ILE A 714 -21.53 29.88 14.60
C ILE A 714 -21.57 28.66 15.51
N ASP A 715 -21.42 27.45 14.97
CA ASP A 715 -21.39 26.22 15.78
C ASP A 715 -20.16 26.16 16.69
N PHE A 716 -19.00 26.66 16.23
CA PHE A 716 -17.81 26.84 17.07
C PHE A 716 -18.04 27.86 18.20
N LEU A 717 -18.53 29.06 17.89
CA LEU A 717 -18.79 30.11 18.89
C LEU A 717 -19.79 29.65 19.97
N LYS A 718 -20.85 28.93 19.57
CA LYS A 718 -21.80 28.30 20.51
C LYS A 718 -21.13 27.29 21.45
N THR A 719 -20.07 26.64 21.00
CA THR A 719 -19.29 25.67 21.78
C THR A 719 -18.37 26.37 22.77
N GLN A 720 -17.79 27.50 22.40
CA GLN A 720 -16.91 28.30 23.24
C GLN A 720 -17.67 29.14 24.31
N GLY A 721 -18.96 29.40 24.13
CA GLY A 721 -19.81 30.12 25.09
C GLY A 721 -19.44 31.61 25.23
N SER A 722 -19.66 32.22 26.40
CA SER A 722 -19.32 33.63 26.69
C SER A 722 -17.82 33.92 26.82
N ASN A 723 -16.96 32.92 26.57
CA ASN A 723 -15.50 33.02 26.65
C ASN A 723 -14.83 33.17 25.26
N ALA A 724 -15.59 33.09 24.17
CA ALA A 724 -15.18 33.47 22.82
C ALA A 724 -15.26 34.99 22.65
#